data_AF-A0A0D6LTS0-F1
#
_entry.id   AF-A0A0D6LTS0-F1
#
_cell.length_a   1.000
_cell.length_b   1.000
_cell.length_c   1.000
_cell.angle_alpha   90.00
_cell.angle_beta   90.00
_cell.angle_gamma   90.00
#
_symmetry.space_group_name_H-M   'P 1'
#
loop_
_entity.id
_entity.type
_entity.pdbx_description
1 polymer ?
#
loop_
_entity_poly.entity_id
_entity_poly.type
_entity_poly.pdbx_seq_one_letter_code
_entity_poly.pdbx_strand_id
1 'polypeptide(L)'
;MYGLITKKDVAGLLYDGKKVSDIGVIWRLLLKNHIISEEGLLLAANVENIKTLAVELRSECGVTLAGRVLAMITLVLNRPREITVPGYLRDFALAHLDEFIDNAKKALFLQHNDEYVVDVDHTGRSGDLQPLVTIIDRGTGTDLATSQWSEGLHQFLQLKHGCRLSPLSLKAVFVSNVSYLKGYLRLNGFSGTLGSKEESNSLVTLYNADLVRIPTWKAKTFNENAPVLANTTMEWIKEIYDETCDQVLALRSVLIICRSIADVETVHAGLLQMYESEQKSRGSEIEDTFNNIIVYRREFDEFDFSSTGGLMCSRVIISTNLAGRGTDIILTKELAIAGGLHVIVSFLPENSRIEDQAYGRSARCGQPGSGQIITLVEDDSATNIFQLKQFRDNAEVHRLRSLKQFYDYHIEVEETCLTLFKDHCSGVLSSVYSHSEDSLPTLLQTVYFALLDEWAMWLDRKTEAIKRCEHNKSSQEKAQIIESVREFLRNHPLPKVVQDPVKLKENVSSAFAWITCPQPFLASALIDISTGHHSSALTTLDKVLKDFPEFAAEAYYYKGIIKQQRIRQMKKEFMNKVADVDDAPENLIRNDMDMLAEATSCLLNARGLFTARAQQKNMMSNVISKLQQNPSIVKSRGFVMQQEEAVAVLETLIGNIDDILGHTAKPEDVALAAEPPSMHQVYAPDEHYFSKDDYYIDRMIYHHLEKKAPWILVNKSHLVSIVPYLREKGILPGQEMRKVIVGGMRQLAVITKPNPWIWALGLFIIIAPIAILLGAIFLGPVALTIGLVALAAVGTTLFVLAAMGANQKVG
;
A
#
# COMPACT_ATOMS: atom_id res chain seq x y z
N MET A 1 -6.73 13.74 15.71
CA MET A 1 -5.40 13.69 16.36
C MET A 1 -4.95 15.05 16.90
N TYR A 2 -5.51 16.18 16.45
CA TYR A 2 -4.97 17.53 16.71
C TYR A 2 -5.27 18.18 18.06
N GLY A 3 -5.51 17.42 19.14
CA GLY A 3 -5.83 18.03 20.44
C GLY A 3 -7.02 19.01 20.39
N LEU A 4 -7.96 18.86 19.45
CA LEU A 4 -9.09 19.76 19.28
C LEU A 4 -10.29 19.26 20.09
N ILE A 5 -10.93 20.16 20.84
CA ILE A 5 -12.24 19.95 21.45
C ILE A 5 -13.22 20.84 20.70
N THR A 6 -14.26 20.28 20.09
CA THR A 6 -15.32 21.04 19.43
C THR A 6 -16.54 21.20 20.32
N LYS A 7 -17.38 22.20 20.04
CA LYS A 7 -18.69 22.34 20.70
C LYS A 7 -19.59 21.12 20.49
N LYS A 8 -19.39 20.37 19.38
CA LYS A 8 -20.09 19.11 19.10
C LYS A 8 -19.62 17.99 20.04
N ASP A 9 -18.33 17.93 20.37
CA ASP A 9 -17.82 16.97 21.36
C ASP A 9 -18.40 17.24 22.75
N VAL A 10 -18.46 18.52 23.15
CA VAL A 10 -19.09 18.94 24.42
C VAL A 10 -20.59 18.61 24.42
N ALA A 11 -21.28 18.85 23.30
CA ALA A 11 -22.69 18.51 23.14
C ALA A 11 -22.93 16.99 23.28
N GLY A 12 -22.03 16.16 22.74
CA GLY A 12 -22.11 14.70 22.83
C GLY A 12 -22.03 14.14 24.26
N LEU A 13 -21.55 14.92 25.23
CA LEU A 13 -21.50 14.50 26.65
C LEU A 13 -22.87 14.65 27.35
N LEU A 14 -23.78 15.42 26.76
CA LEU A 14 -25.11 15.73 27.28
C LEU A 14 -26.13 14.70 26.78
N TYR A 15 -26.15 13.52 27.38
CA TYR A 15 -27.03 12.42 26.96
C TYR A 15 -28.45 12.46 27.57
N ASP A 16 -28.67 13.27 28.62
CA ASP A 16 -29.96 13.38 29.31
C ASP A 16 -30.40 14.83 29.37
N GLY A 17 -31.47 15.21 28.64
CA GLY A 17 -32.40 16.33 28.92
C GLY A 17 -31.87 17.71 29.32
N LYS A 18 -30.55 17.95 29.30
CA LYS A 18 -29.90 19.16 29.79
C LYS A 18 -29.87 20.23 28.70
N LYS A 19 -30.04 21.47 29.16
CA LYS A 19 -30.26 22.65 28.32
C LYS A 19 -29.04 22.92 27.46
N VAL A 20 -29.26 23.34 26.22
CA VAL A 20 -28.24 23.85 25.27
C VAL A 20 -27.35 24.94 25.91
N SER A 21 -27.85 25.62 26.95
CA SER A 21 -27.09 26.59 27.77
C SER A 21 -25.80 26.02 28.37
N ASP A 22 -25.76 24.73 28.69
CA ASP A 22 -24.65 24.11 29.41
C ASP A 22 -23.42 23.95 28.51
N ILE A 23 -23.62 23.81 27.19
CA ILE A 23 -22.52 23.81 26.20
C ILE A 23 -21.77 25.14 26.24
N GLY A 24 -22.52 26.25 26.30
CA GLY A 24 -21.94 27.60 26.38
C GLY A 24 -21.20 27.85 27.69
N VAL A 25 -21.72 27.32 28.80
CA VAL A 25 -21.07 27.40 30.13
C VAL A 25 -19.77 26.59 30.14
N ILE A 26 -19.80 25.33 29.71
CA ILE A 26 -18.61 24.48 29.64
C ILE A 26 -17.56 25.09 28.71
N TRP A 27 -17.95 25.54 27.52
CA TRP A 27 -17.02 26.18 26.57
C TRP A 27 -16.35 27.42 27.17
N ARG A 28 -17.12 28.26 27.87
CA ARG A 28 -16.59 29.44 28.56
C ARG A 28 -15.63 29.07 29.68
N LEU A 29 -15.93 28.04 30.47
CA LEU A 29 -15.06 27.56 31.55
C LEU A 29 -13.74 26.99 31.02
N LEU A 30 -13.77 26.29 29.87
CA LEU A 30 -12.57 25.78 29.21
C LEU A 30 -11.65 26.92 28.72
N LEU A 31 -12.23 27.99 28.16
CA LEU A 31 -11.48 29.19 27.74
C LEU A 31 -10.93 29.95 28.95
N LYS A 32 -11.76 30.19 29.97
CA LYS A 32 -11.41 30.92 31.20
C LYS A 32 -10.22 30.28 31.93
N ASN A 33 -10.18 28.95 31.97
CA ASN A 33 -9.10 28.20 32.63
C ASN A 33 -7.90 27.90 31.71
N HIS A 34 -7.83 28.53 30.53
CA HIS A 34 -6.77 28.33 29.53
C HIS A 34 -6.54 26.86 29.16
N ILE A 35 -7.61 26.05 29.12
CA ILE A 35 -7.52 24.65 28.69
C ILE A 35 -7.57 24.56 27.17
N ILE A 36 -8.32 25.44 26.52
CA ILE A 36 -8.44 25.51 25.05
C ILE A 36 -8.22 26.94 24.53
N SER A 37 -7.80 27.07 23.26
CA SER A 37 -7.80 28.32 22.50
C SER A 37 -9.23 28.69 22.05
N GLU A 38 -9.41 29.88 21.47
CA GLU A 38 -10.71 30.31 20.91
C GLU A 38 -11.22 29.36 19.82
N GLU A 39 -10.31 28.76 19.06
CA GLU A 39 -10.56 27.77 18.03
C GLU A 39 -10.81 26.35 18.59
N GLY A 40 -10.64 26.15 19.91
CA GLY A 40 -10.83 24.86 20.58
C GLY A 40 -9.58 23.98 20.64
N LEU A 41 -8.40 24.51 20.32
CA LEU A 41 -7.13 23.78 20.41
C LEU A 41 -6.70 23.65 21.87
N LEU A 42 -6.41 22.44 22.32
CA LEU A 42 -6.08 22.18 23.71
C LEU A 42 -4.67 22.67 24.02
N LEU A 43 -4.59 23.66 24.91
CA LEU A 43 -3.36 24.29 25.39
C LEU A 43 -2.71 23.39 26.45
N ALA A 44 -1.41 23.58 26.72
CA ALA A 44 -0.71 22.80 27.75
C ALA A 44 -1.41 22.97 29.11
N ALA A 45 -2.14 21.94 29.54
CA ALA A 45 -2.95 22.01 30.76
C ALA A 45 -2.05 21.78 31.98
N ASN A 46 -1.86 22.81 32.81
CA ASN A 46 -1.21 22.65 34.11
C ASN A 46 -2.17 21.93 35.08
N VAL A 47 -1.64 21.06 35.95
CA VAL A 47 -2.36 20.35 37.00
C VAL A 47 -3.20 21.30 37.86
N GLU A 48 -2.71 22.53 38.07
CA GLU A 48 -3.39 23.57 38.83
C GLU A 48 -4.63 24.12 38.10
N ASN A 49 -4.56 24.31 36.77
CA ASN A 49 -5.68 24.76 35.94
C ASN A 49 -6.78 23.68 35.87
N ILE A 50 -6.40 22.40 35.79
CA ILE A 50 -7.35 21.28 35.78
C ILE A 50 -8.10 21.16 37.10
N LYS A 51 -7.42 21.38 38.24
CA LYS A 51 -8.04 21.36 39.57
C LYS A 51 -9.06 22.49 39.72
N THR A 52 -8.71 23.71 39.31
CA THR A 52 -9.61 24.87 39.36
C THR A 52 -10.84 24.65 38.47
N LEU A 53 -10.64 24.17 37.24
CA LEU A 53 -11.72 23.80 36.34
C LEU A 53 -12.62 22.71 36.92
N ALA A 54 -12.06 21.68 37.57
CA ALA A 54 -12.83 20.59 38.16
C ALA A 54 -13.78 21.08 39.26
N VAL A 55 -13.36 22.08 40.05
CA VAL A 55 -14.21 22.69 41.09
C VAL A 55 -15.34 23.52 40.44
N GLU A 56 -15.01 24.38 39.48
CA GLU A 56 -15.98 25.22 38.78
C GLU A 56 -17.03 24.37 38.01
N LEU A 57 -16.60 23.32 37.31
CA LEU A 57 -17.50 22.40 36.59
C LEU A 57 -18.43 21.65 37.55
N ARG A 58 -17.96 21.24 38.72
CA ARG A 58 -18.80 20.55 39.72
C ARG A 58 -19.88 21.48 40.27
N SER A 59 -19.54 22.77 40.47
CA SER A 59 -20.48 23.80 40.95
C SER A 59 -21.54 24.17 39.91
N GLU A 60 -21.13 24.39 38.66
CA GLU A 60 -22.00 24.92 37.61
C GLU A 60 -22.79 23.83 36.86
N CYS A 61 -22.21 22.63 36.68
CA CYS A 61 -22.75 21.60 35.79
C CYS A 61 -23.09 20.26 36.49
N GLY A 62 -22.68 20.12 37.76
CA GLY A 62 -22.85 18.92 38.59
C GLY A 62 -21.76 17.86 38.40
N VAL A 63 -21.60 17.00 39.41
CA VAL A 63 -20.47 16.05 39.53
C VAL A 63 -20.33 15.09 38.35
N THR A 64 -21.44 14.54 37.86
CA THR A 64 -21.43 13.56 36.76
C THR A 64 -20.97 14.17 35.43
N LEU A 65 -21.43 15.38 35.12
CA LEU A 65 -21.06 16.07 33.88
C LEU A 65 -19.63 16.62 33.97
N ALA A 66 -19.22 17.12 35.13
CA ALA A 66 -17.83 17.49 35.40
C ALA A 66 -16.87 16.31 35.20
N GLY A 67 -17.23 15.12 35.68
CA GLY A 67 -16.44 13.89 35.47
C GLY A 67 -16.30 13.53 33.99
N ARG A 68 -17.37 13.63 33.20
CA ARG A 68 -17.34 13.39 31.75
C ARG A 68 -16.47 14.40 30.98
N VAL A 69 -16.56 15.68 31.34
CA VAL A 69 -15.75 16.74 30.73
C VAL A 69 -14.26 16.55 31.06
N LEU A 70 -13.92 16.23 32.31
CA LEU A 70 -12.56 15.92 32.70
C LEU A 70 -12.02 14.68 31.98
N ALA A 71 -12.81 13.61 31.89
CA ALA A 71 -12.43 12.42 31.14
C ALA A 71 -12.20 12.72 29.65
N MET A 72 -13.04 13.57 29.04
CA MET A 72 -12.82 14.04 27.66
C MET A 72 -11.50 14.82 27.52
N ILE A 73 -11.22 15.76 28.43
CA ILE A 73 -9.98 16.54 28.43
C ILE A 73 -8.77 15.60 28.57
N THR A 74 -8.79 14.68 29.53
CA THR A 74 -7.72 13.68 29.72
C THR A 74 -7.54 12.81 28.48
N LEU A 75 -8.62 12.35 27.86
CA LEU A 75 -8.56 11.56 26.63
C LEU A 75 -7.95 12.36 25.48
N VAL A 76 -8.21 13.66 25.38
CA VAL A 76 -7.64 14.54 24.34
C VAL A 76 -6.20 14.97 24.67
N LEU A 77 -5.86 15.14 25.95
CA LEU A 77 -4.49 15.39 26.44
C LEU A 77 -3.57 14.21 26.12
N ASN A 78 -4.03 13.00 26.39
CA ASN A 78 -3.27 11.76 26.19
C ASN A 78 -3.22 11.32 24.72
N ARG A 79 -3.80 12.09 23.78
CA ARG A 79 -3.62 11.79 22.35
C ARG A 79 -2.19 12.12 21.95
N PRO A 80 -1.49 11.24 21.23
CA PRO A 80 -0.18 11.54 20.69
C PRO A 80 -0.29 12.74 19.74
N ARG A 81 0.47 13.79 20.03
CA ARG A 81 0.54 15.03 19.21
C ARG A 81 1.81 15.08 18.38
N GLU A 82 2.79 14.28 18.74
CA GLU A 82 4.05 14.16 18.04
C GLU A 82 3.96 13.00 17.04
N ILE A 83 4.31 13.29 15.79
CA ILE A 83 4.46 12.27 14.76
C ILE A 83 5.93 11.84 14.81
N THR A 84 6.17 10.57 15.09
CA THR A 84 7.53 10.04 15.01
C THR A 84 7.81 9.56 13.60
N VAL A 85 8.79 10.21 13.00
CA VAL A 85 9.39 9.77 11.74
C VAL A 85 10.71 9.08 12.06
N PRO A 86 10.97 7.88 11.52
CA PRO A 86 12.28 7.24 11.60
C PRO A 86 13.41 8.20 11.22
N GLY A 87 14.55 8.12 11.91
CA GLY A 87 15.62 9.11 11.78
C GLY A 87 16.09 9.27 10.33
N TYR A 88 16.31 8.14 9.65
CA TYR A 88 16.74 8.08 8.26
C TYR A 88 15.69 8.58 7.24
N LEU A 89 14.42 8.71 7.62
CA LEU A 89 13.35 9.26 6.79
C LEU A 89 12.94 10.67 7.17
N ARG A 90 13.55 11.26 8.21
CA ARG A 90 13.15 12.57 8.74
C ARG A 90 13.32 13.66 7.70
N ASP A 91 14.50 13.73 7.08
CA ASP A 91 14.80 14.77 6.09
C ASP A 91 13.88 14.64 4.86
N PHE A 92 13.62 13.40 4.43
CA PHE A 92 12.64 13.11 3.39
C PHE A 92 11.24 13.59 3.79
N ALA A 93 10.75 13.20 4.96
CA ALA A 93 9.41 13.59 5.41
C ALA A 93 9.26 15.12 5.54
N LEU A 94 10.31 15.82 6.00
CA LEU A 94 10.31 17.28 6.11
C LEU A 94 10.32 17.96 4.75
N ALA A 95 11.12 17.46 3.79
CA ALA A 95 11.20 18.03 2.45
C ALA A 95 9.88 17.90 1.66
N HIS A 96 9.10 16.86 1.92
CA HIS A 96 7.84 16.58 1.21
C HIS A 96 6.59 17.02 1.99
N LEU A 97 6.74 17.52 3.22
CA LEU A 97 5.61 17.78 4.11
C LEU A 97 4.60 18.76 3.51
N ASP A 98 5.08 19.85 2.91
CA ASP A 98 4.22 20.87 2.31
C ASP A 98 3.40 20.28 1.14
N GLU A 99 4.05 19.51 0.28
CA GLU A 99 3.37 18.88 -0.86
C GLU A 99 2.41 17.77 -0.41
N PHE A 100 2.75 17.01 0.65
CA PHE A 100 1.82 16.07 1.27
C PHE A 100 0.58 16.77 1.84
N ILE A 101 0.74 17.93 2.49
CA ILE A 101 -0.38 18.71 3.03
C ILE A 101 -1.27 19.20 1.88
N ASP A 102 -0.69 19.73 0.81
CA ASP A 102 -1.46 20.23 -0.32
C ASP A 102 -2.13 19.10 -1.10
N ASN A 103 -1.49 17.94 -1.25
CA ASN A 103 -2.10 16.75 -1.84
C ASN A 103 -3.17 16.14 -0.95
N ALA A 104 -3.05 16.21 0.37
CA ALA A 104 -4.11 15.80 1.29
C ALA A 104 -5.35 16.70 1.14
N LYS A 105 -5.17 18.03 1.01
CA LYS A 105 -6.27 18.95 0.69
C LYS A 105 -6.86 18.65 -0.69
N LYS A 106 -6.02 18.45 -1.70
CA LYS A 106 -6.45 18.11 -3.06
C LYS A 106 -7.29 16.84 -3.05
N ALA A 107 -6.83 15.76 -2.42
CA ALA A 107 -7.56 14.50 -2.27
C ALA A 107 -8.95 14.70 -1.66
N LEU A 108 -9.09 15.61 -0.68
CA LEU A 108 -10.38 15.92 -0.07
C LEU A 108 -11.39 16.49 -1.09
N PHE A 109 -10.94 17.37 -1.99
CA PHE A 109 -11.78 18.03 -2.98
C PHE A 109 -11.96 17.27 -4.29
N LEU A 110 -11.07 16.33 -4.61
CA LEU A 110 -11.22 15.49 -5.81
C LEU A 110 -12.54 14.72 -5.79
N GLN A 111 -13.25 14.73 -6.91
CA GLN A 111 -14.57 14.14 -7.03
C GLN A 111 -14.50 12.71 -7.59
N HIS A 112 -15.26 11.82 -6.96
CA HIS A 112 -15.48 10.47 -7.45
C HIS A 112 -16.24 10.50 -8.79
N ASN A 113 -15.92 9.58 -9.71
CA ASN A 113 -16.46 9.49 -11.08
C ASN A 113 -16.03 10.62 -12.05
N ASP A 114 -15.04 11.44 -11.67
CA ASP A 114 -14.40 12.39 -12.59
C ASP A 114 -12.96 11.95 -12.90
N GLU A 115 -12.00 12.26 -12.03
CA GLU A 115 -10.58 11.89 -12.22
C GLU A 115 -10.24 10.47 -11.77
N TYR A 116 -11.08 9.88 -10.92
CA TYR A 116 -10.92 8.52 -10.42
C TYR A 116 -12.25 7.86 -10.10
N VAL A 117 -12.22 6.54 -10.04
CA VAL A 117 -13.29 5.69 -9.53
C VAL A 117 -12.74 4.84 -8.40
N VAL A 118 -13.55 4.59 -7.38
CA VAL A 118 -13.26 3.55 -6.38
C VAL A 118 -13.90 2.27 -6.89
N ASP A 119 -13.09 1.44 -7.53
CA ASP A 119 -13.56 0.19 -8.13
C ASP A 119 -13.83 -0.83 -7.03
N VAL A 120 -15.07 -1.29 -6.91
CA VAL A 120 -15.50 -2.31 -5.95
C VAL A 120 -15.71 -3.66 -6.66
N ASP A 121 -15.62 -3.70 -7.98
CA ASP A 121 -16.12 -4.81 -8.79
C ASP A 121 -15.38 -4.86 -10.14
N HIS A 122 -14.06 -5.08 -10.10
CA HIS A 122 -13.17 -5.09 -11.28
C HIS A 122 -13.61 -5.99 -12.45
N THR A 123 -14.56 -6.89 -12.25
CA THR A 123 -14.94 -7.91 -13.25
C THR A 123 -16.45 -8.02 -13.50
N GLY A 124 -17.29 -7.25 -12.80
CA GLY A 124 -18.76 -7.36 -12.89
C GLY A 124 -19.33 -8.74 -12.54
N ARG A 125 -18.52 -9.63 -11.96
CA ARG A 125 -18.88 -11.04 -11.70
C ARG A 125 -18.96 -11.40 -10.22
N SER A 126 -18.33 -10.62 -9.34
CA SER A 126 -18.41 -10.76 -7.88
C SER A 126 -17.70 -9.58 -7.22
N GLY A 127 -18.39 -8.93 -6.26
CA GLY A 127 -17.86 -7.84 -5.45
C GLY A 127 -16.44 -8.11 -5.01
N ASP A 128 -15.48 -7.40 -5.56
CA ASP A 128 -14.10 -7.49 -5.13
C ASP A 128 -14.06 -6.97 -3.69
N LEU A 129 -13.62 -7.81 -2.75
CA LEU A 129 -13.67 -7.49 -1.31
C LEU A 129 -12.69 -6.36 -0.93
N GLN A 130 -11.91 -5.85 -1.90
CA GLN A 130 -10.85 -4.87 -1.69
C GLN A 130 -10.94 -3.75 -2.73
N PRO A 131 -11.74 -2.70 -2.49
CA PRO A 131 -11.93 -1.68 -3.49
C PRO A 131 -10.65 -0.85 -3.71
N LEU A 132 -10.37 -0.56 -4.97
CA LEU A 132 -9.14 0.07 -5.45
C LEU A 132 -9.43 1.42 -6.09
N VAL A 133 -8.62 2.43 -5.75
CA VAL A 133 -8.67 3.74 -6.40
C VAL A 133 -8.05 3.59 -7.79
N THR A 134 -8.89 3.67 -8.83
CA THR A 134 -8.48 3.58 -10.24
C THR A 134 -8.53 4.97 -10.87
N ILE A 135 -7.41 5.39 -11.46
CA ILE A 135 -7.31 6.69 -12.16
C ILE A 135 -7.99 6.55 -13.52
N ILE A 136 -8.80 7.54 -13.91
CA ILE A 136 -9.42 7.61 -15.23
C ILE A 136 -8.67 8.62 -16.08
N ASP A 137 -8.21 8.19 -17.26
CA ASP A 137 -7.64 9.11 -18.24
C ASP A 137 -8.75 9.94 -18.89
N ARG A 138 -8.84 11.23 -18.56
CA ARG A 138 -9.85 12.15 -19.11
C ARG A 138 -9.84 12.22 -20.64
N GLY A 139 -8.66 12.12 -21.26
CA GLY A 139 -8.56 12.24 -22.71
C GLY A 139 -9.18 11.06 -23.43
N THR A 140 -9.16 9.88 -22.82
CA THR A 140 -9.44 8.64 -23.53
C THR A 140 -10.46 7.71 -22.86
N GLY A 141 -10.87 8.05 -21.63
CA GLY A 141 -11.84 7.33 -20.81
C GLY A 141 -11.31 6.05 -20.18
N THR A 142 -10.05 5.65 -20.43
CA THR A 142 -9.51 4.36 -19.99
C THR A 142 -9.11 4.33 -18.53
N ASP A 143 -9.25 3.15 -17.95
CA ASP A 143 -8.80 2.85 -16.60
C ASP A 143 -7.26 2.71 -16.58
N LEU A 144 -6.60 3.54 -15.79
CA LEU A 144 -5.16 3.43 -15.52
C LEU A 144 -4.93 2.63 -14.24
N ALA A 145 -5.41 1.39 -14.20
CA ALA A 145 -5.47 0.53 -13.01
C ALA A 145 -4.11 0.28 -12.33
N THR A 146 -3.01 0.33 -13.09
CA THR A 146 -1.65 0.12 -12.57
C THR A 146 -0.94 1.41 -12.18
N SER A 147 -1.58 2.57 -12.38
CA SER A 147 -0.96 3.88 -12.14
C SER A 147 -1.34 4.42 -10.77
N GLN A 148 -0.40 5.14 -10.15
CA GLN A 148 -0.63 5.84 -8.89
C GLN A 148 -0.16 7.28 -9.03
N TRP A 149 -0.87 8.21 -8.40
CA TRP A 149 -0.36 9.57 -8.22
C TRP A 149 0.77 9.59 -7.20
N SER A 150 1.76 10.42 -7.45
CA SER A 150 2.93 10.63 -6.59
C SER A 150 2.62 11.54 -5.39
N GLU A 151 3.63 11.81 -4.56
CA GLU A 151 3.58 12.79 -3.47
C GLU A 151 2.41 12.59 -2.49
N GLY A 152 2.10 11.32 -2.21
CA GLY A 152 1.06 10.94 -1.25
C GLY A 152 -0.37 11.12 -1.74
N LEU A 153 -0.64 11.77 -2.88
CA LEU A 153 -2.00 12.06 -3.35
C LEU A 153 -2.85 10.79 -3.48
N HIS A 154 -2.28 9.74 -4.06
CA HIS A 154 -2.98 8.47 -4.21
C HIS A 154 -3.26 7.81 -2.85
N GLN A 155 -2.30 7.86 -1.92
CA GLN A 155 -2.46 7.35 -0.56
C GLN A 155 -3.52 8.12 0.22
N PHE A 156 -3.59 9.45 0.07
CA PHE A 156 -4.63 10.26 0.71
C PHE A 156 -6.04 9.96 0.15
N LEU A 157 -6.16 9.68 -1.15
CA LEU A 157 -7.43 9.20 -1.73
C LEU A 157 -7.81 7.81 -1.23
N GLN A 158 -6.85 6.89 -1.11
CA GLN A 158 -7.09 5.57 -0.50
C GLN A 158 -7.59 5.74 0.95
N LEU A 159 -6.99 6.65 1.72
CA LEU A 159 -7.43 6.97 3.08
C LEU A 159 -8.82 7.62 3.12
N LYS A 160 -9.12 8.55 2.20
CA LYS A 160 -10.43 9.20 2.07
C LYS A 160 -11.54 8.15 1.96
N HIS A 161 -11.35 7.12 1.14
CA HIS A 161 -12.33 6.05 0.91
C HIS A 161 -12.18 4.85 1.86
N GLY A 162 -11.11 4.80 2.68
CA GLY A 162 -10.78 3.65 3.54
C GLY A 162 -10.37 2.39 2.77
N CYS A 163 -9.88 2.56 1.54
CA CYS A 163 -9.24 1.51 0.75
C CYS A 163 -7.94 1.05 1.41
N ARG A 164 -7.40 -0.10 0.99
CA ARG A 164 -6.07 -0.54 1.45
C ARG A 164 -5.02 0.51 1.09
N LEU A 165 -4.14 0.82 2.04
CA LEU A 165 -3.08 1.80 1.86
C LEU A 165 -1.86 1.14 1.21
N SER A 166 -1.58 1.57 -0.02
CA SER A 166 -0.33 1.25 -0.72
C SER A 166 0.87 1.94 -0.05
N PRO A 167 2.07 1.33 -0.06
CA PRO A 167 3.27 2.01 0.38
C PRO A 167 3.54 3.22 -0.53
N LEU A 168 4.03 4.31 0.04
CA LEU A 168 4.60 5.39 -0.76
C LEU A 168 5.83 4.82 -1.50
N SER A 169 5.86 4.99 -2.82
CA SER A 169 6.97 4.51 -3.65
C SER A 169 7.73 5.68 -4.24
N LEU A 170 9.05 5.58 -4.24
CA LEU A 170 9.93 6.50 -4.95
C LEU A 170 10.32 5.90 -6.29
N LYS A 171 10.48 6.78 -7.28
CA LYS A 171 10.91 6.43 -8.63
C LYS A 171 12.41 6.11 -8.62
N ALA A 172 12.77 4.85 -8.39
CA ALA A 172 14.16 4.40 -8.48
C ALA A 172 14.61 4.15 -9.94
N VAL A 173 13.68 3.70 -10.78
CA VAL A 173 13.93 3.36 -12.19
C VAL A 173 12.82 3.95 -13.03
N PHE A 174 13.17 4.37 -14.23
CA PHE A 174 12.24 5.02 -15.15
C PHE A 174 12.59 4.72 -16.60
N VAL A 175 11.56 4.59 -17.41
CA VAL A 175 11.71 4.58 -18.86
C VAL A 175 10.56 5.39 -19.44
N SER A 176 10.88 6.35 -20.30
CA SER A 176 9.84 7.05 -21.05
C SER A 176 9.26 6.10 -22.11
N ASN A 177 7.99 6.30 -22.47
CA ASN A 177 7.40 5.56 -23.60
C ASN A 177 8.21 5.75 -24.88
N VAL A 178 8.81 6.93 -25.06
CA VAL A 178 9.67 7.24 -26.22
C VAL A 178 10.88 6.33 -26.24
N SER A 179 11.63 6.27 -25.15
CA SER A 179 12.87 5.48 -25.10
C SER A 179 12.61 3.98 -25.00
N TYR A 180 11.51 3.58 -24.36
CA TYR A 180 11.02 2.21 -24.40
C TYR A 180 10.76 1.74 -25.83
N LEU A 181 10.02 2.53 -26.62
CA LEU A 181 9.74 2.21 -28.02
C LEU A 181 10.98 2.29 -28.93
N LYS A 182 11.89 3.24 -28.68
CA LYS A 182 13.19 3.32 -29.38
C LYS A 182 14.10 2.12 -29.09
N GLY A 183 13.90 1.43 -27.98
CA GLY A 183 14.64 0.21 -27.64
C GLY A 183 14.32 -0.99 -28.55
N TYR A 184 13.22 -0.93 -29.32
CA TYR A 184 12.88 -1.97 -30.27
C TYR A 184 13.72 -1.87 -31.55
N LEU A 185 14.18 -3.01 -32.06
CA LEU A 185 14.93 -3.07 -33.32
C LEU A 185 14.13 -2.55 -34.52
N ARG A 186 12.79 -2.72 -34.49
CA ARG A 186 11.87 -2.27 -35.52
C ARG A 186 10.60 -1.73 -34.87
N LEU A 187 10.19 -0.54 -35.26
CA LEU A 187 8.97 0.12 -34.79
C LEU A 187 8.03 0.37 -35.98
N ASN A 188 6.83 -0.19 -35.93
CA ASN A 188 5.75 0.10 -36.87
C ASN A 188 4.49 0.45 -36.07
N GLY A 189 3.71 1.42 -36.52
CA GLY A 189 2.49 1.85 -35.85
C GLY A 189 1.40 2.22 -36.84
N PHE A 190 0.16 1.98 -36.45
CA PHE A 190 -1.03 2.32 -37.23
C PHE A 190 -1.99 3.11 -36.35
N SER A 191 -2.57 4.17 -36.89
CA SER A 191 -3.62 4.92 -36.22
C SER A 191 -4.56 5.52 -37.26
N GLY A 192 -5.85 5.55 -36.95
CA GLY A 192 -6.83 6.29 -37.75
C GLY A 192 -6.64 7.81 -37.68
N THR A 193 -6.01 8.29 -36.59
CA THR A 193 -5.71 9.71 -36.39
C THR A 193 -4.30 9.91 -35.81
N LEU A 194 -3.51 10.74 -36.48
CA LEU A 194 -2.16 11.17 -36.02
C LEU A 194 -2.14 12.67 -35.69
N GLY A 195 -3.33 13.22 -35.44
CA GLY A 195 -3.53 14.62 -35.07
C GLY A 195 -3.25 15.59 -36.22
N SER A 196 -3.00 16.83 -35.83
CA SER A 196 -2.55 17.92 -36.69
C SER A 196 -1.25 17.60 -37.44
N LYS A 197 -0.91 18.42 -38.42
CA LYS A 197 0.33 18.26 -39.19
C LYS A 197 1.56 18.40 -38.29
N GLU A 198 1.47 19.28 -37.31
CA GLU A 198 2.50 19.57 -36.30
C GLU A 198 2.72 18.35 -35.38
N GLU A 199 1.66 17.70 -34.90
CA GLU A 199 1.73 16.46 -34.11
C GLU A 199 2.37 15.31 -34.91
N SER A 200 1.88 15.10 -36.13
CA SER A 200 2.39 14.07 -37.04
C SER A 200 3.88 14.26 -37.33
N ASN A 201 4.31 15.49 -37.64
CA ASN A 201 5.72 15.82 -37.90
C ASN A 201 6.59 15.63 -36.65
N SER A 202 6.06 15.96 -35.47
CA SER A 202 6.75 15.76 -34.20
C SER A 202 6.99 14.27 -33.94
N LEU A 203 6.00 13.42 -34.23
CA LEU A 203 6.12 11.96 -34.09
C LEU A 203 7.16 11.36 -35.05
N VAL A 204 7.15 11.78 -36.33
CA VAL A 204 8.17 11.43 -37.33
C VAL A 204 9.56 11.79 -36.85
N THR A 205 9.74 13.01 -36.34
CA THR A 205 11.03 13.50 -35.84
C THR A 205 11.49 12.73 -34.59
N LEU A 206 10.57 12.48 -33.66
CA LEU A 206 10.88 11.88 -32.36
C LEU A 206 11.34 10.43 -32.49
N TYR A 207 10.69 9.65 -33.35
CA TYR A 207 11.00 8.23 -33.57
C TYR A 207 11.85 7.96 -34.81
N ASN A 208 12.23 8.99 -35.57
CA ASN A 208 12.91 8.86 -36.86
C ASN A 208 12.20 7.84 -37.77
N ALA A 209 10.88 8.02 -37.92
CA ALA A 209 9.99 7.08 -38.60
C ALA A 209 9.33 7.72 -39.83
N ASP A 210 9.05 6.92 -40.86
CA ASP A 210 8.31 7.37 -42.03
C ASP A 210 6.80 7.48 -41.73
N LEU A 211 6.14 8.44 -42.39
CA LEU A 211 4.70 8.62 -42.32
C LEU A 211 4.05 8.35 -43.68
N VAL A 212 3.16 7.36 -43.72
CA VAL A 212 2.39 7.01 -44.92
C VAL A 212 0.90 7.16 -44.62
N ARG A 213 0.20 7.98 -45.41
CA ARG A 213 -1.27 8.08 -45.36
C ARG A 213 -1.89 7.08 -46.34
N ILE A 214 -2.58 6.09 -45.80
CA ILE A 214 -3.29 5.08 -46.60
C ILE A 214 -4.68 5.63 -46.96
N PRO A 215 -5.08 5.64 -48.24
CA PRO A 215 -6.42 6.08 -48.64
C PRO A 215 -7.50 5.15 -48.07
N THR A 216 -8.67 5.70 -47.77
CA THR A 216 -9.80 4.89 -47.32
C THR A 216 -10.35 4.02 -48.45
N TRP A 217 -10.90 2.85 -48.10
CA TRP A 217 -11.53 1.95 -49.08
C TRP A 217 -12.71 2.61 -49.82
N LYS A 218 -13.49 3.43 -49.10
CA LYS A 218 -14.60 4.22 -49.63
C LYS A 218 -14.51 5.66 -49.11
N ALA A 219 -15.08 6.60 -49.86
CA ALA A 219 -15.16 8.00 -49.44
C ALA A 219 -16.01 8.13 -48.17
N LYS A 220 -15.58 8.97 -47.23
CA LYS A 220 -16.30 9.23 -45.98
C LYS A 220 -17.53 10.10 -46.28
N THR A 221 -18.71 9.64 -45.90
CA THR A 221 -19.99 10.35 -46.00
C THR A 221 -20.45 10.78 -44.61
N PHE A 222 -19.84 11.86 -44.10
CA PHE A 222 -20.10 12.39 -42.77
C PHE A 222 -20.57 13.84 -42.85
N ASN A 223 -21.67 14.16 -42.18
CA ASN A 223 -22.20 15.52 -42.07
C ASN A 223 -21.95 16.09 -40.66
N GLU A 224 -21.23 17.19 -40.53
CA GLU A 224 -21.05 17.89 -39.27
C GLU A 224 -22.16 18.95 -39.12
N ASN A 225 -23.00 18.80 -38.09
CA ASN A 225 -24.03 19.78 -37.73
C ASN A 225 -23.39 20.97 -37.04
N ALA A 226 -24.07 22.13 -37.08
CA ALA A 226 -23.59 23.34 -36.44
C ALA A 226 -23.44 23.12 -34.91
N PRO A 227 -22.27 23.37 -34.33
CA PRO A 227 -22.04 23.23 -32.89
C PRO A 227 -22.90 24.18 -32.04
N VAL A 228 -23.29 23.71 -30.85
CA VAL A 228 -24.13 24.42 -29.88
C VAL A 228 -23.34 24.69 -28.59
N LEU A 229 -23.48 25.91 -28.07
CA LEU A 229 -22.94 26.34 -26.79
C LEU A 229 -24.09 26.52 -25.80
N ALA A 230 -24.01 25.87 -24.66
CA ALA A 230 -24.94 26.04 -23.56
C ALA A 230 -24.25 26.71 -22.37
N ASN A 231 -24.96 27.57 -21.64
CA ASN A 231 -24.42 28.30 -20.49
C ASN A 231 -24.79 27.65 -19.16
N THR A 232 -25.85 26.84 -19.14
CA THR A 232 -26.31 26.15 -17.94
C THR A 232 -26.43 24.65 -18.17
N THR A 233 -26.25 23.85 -17.12
CA THR A 233 -26.40 22.39 -17.20
C THR A 233 -27.79 21.98 -17.70
N MET A 234 -28.84 22.73 -17.34
CA MET A 234 -30.21 22.45 -17.81
C MET A 234 -30.39 22.74 -19.31
N GLU A 235 -29.84 23.85 -19.81
CA GLU A 235 -29.82 24.17 -21.24
C GLU A 235 -29.01 23.12 -22.01
N TRP A 236 -27.85 22.76 -21.50
CA TRP A 236 -26.99 21.73 -22.09
C TRP A 236 -27.71 20.37 -22.21
N ILE A 237 -28.36 19.91 -21.13
CA ILE A 237 -29.18 18.69 -21.16
C ILE A 237 -30.32 18.82 -22.17
N LYS A 238 -30.97 19.98 -22.23
CA LYS A 238 -32.09 20.23 -23.15
C LYS A 238 -31.65 20.16 -24.62
N GLU A 239 -30.55 20.82 -24.98
CA GLU A 239 -30.01 20.79 -26.35
C GLU A 239 -29.62 19.37 -26.77
N ILE A 240 -29.02 18.59 -25.86
CA ILE A 240 -28.74 17.17 -26.11
C ILE A 240 -30.04 16.37 -26.29
N TYR A 241 -31.05 16.63 -25.46
CA TYR A 241 -32.36 15.97 -25.53
C TYR A 241 -33.08 16.26 -26.85
N ASP A 242 -33.11 17.53 -27.25
CA ASP A 242 -33.77 17.98 -28.48
C ASP A 242 -33.12 17.36 -29.72
N GLU A 243 -31.78 17.44 -29.85
CA GLU A 243 -31.07 16.78 -30.95
C GLU A 243 -31.28 15.25 -30.93
N THR A 244 -31.26 14.63 -29.75
CA THR A 244 -31.51 13.19 -29.61
C THR A 244 -32.90 12.82 -30.11
N CYS A 245 -33.93 13.59 -29.74
CA CYS A 245 -35.30 13.36 -30.21
C CYS A 245 -35.40 13.50 -31.73
N ASP A 246 -34.83 14.55 -32.31
CA ASP A 246 -34.89 14.79 -33.75
C ASP A 246 -34.25 13.65 -34.55
N GLN A 247 -33.12 13.13 -34.08
CA GLN A 247 -32.44 12.01 -34.73
C GLN A 247 -33.21 10.69 -34.53
N VAL A 248 -33.77 10.44 -33.35
CA VAL A 248 -34.55 9.22 -33.07
C VAL A 248 -35.86 9.21 -33.88
N LEU A 249 -36.54 10.37 -34.01
CA LEU A 249 -37.73 10.54 -34.86
C LEU A 249 -37.40 10.34 -36.35
N ALA A 250 -36.17 10.65 -36.77
CA ALA A 250 -35.66 10.31 -38.10
C ALA A 250 -35.24 8.83 -38.26
N LEU A 251 -35.57 7.95 -37.29
CA LEU A 251 -35.21 6.53 -37.24
C LEU A 251 -33.69 6.28 -37.18
N ARG A 252 -32.92 7.26 -36.70
CA ARG A 252 -31.47 7.14 -36.53
C ARG A 252 -31.14 6.79 -35.09
N SER A 253 -29.90 6.35 -34.88
CA SER A 253 -29.36 6.04 -33.55
C SER A 253 -28.33 7.07 -33.17
N VAL A 254 -28.24 7.36 -31.88
CA VAL A 254 -27.45 8.46 -31.31
C VAL A 254 -26.42 7.89 -30.35
N LEU A 255 -25.17 8.28 -30.53
CA LEU A 255 -24.08 8.06 -29.58
C LEU A 255 -23.69 9.41 -28.96
N ILE A 256 -23.94 9.55 -27.66
CA ILE A 256 -23.58 10.72 -26.86
C ILE A 256 -22.27 10.40 -26.14
N ILE A 257 -21.22 11.16 -26.43
CA ILE A 257 -19.89 11.01 -25.86
C ILE A 257 -19.65 12.13 -24.83
N CYS A 258 -19.49 11.72 -23.59
CA CYS A 258 -19.27 12.55 -22.42
C CYS A 258 -17.80 12.53 -21.98
N ARG A 259 -17.37 13.60 -21.29
CA ARG A 259 -16.00 13.77 -20.82
C ARG A 259 -15.66 12.86 -19.64
N SER A 260 -16.61 12.65 -18.72
CA SER A 260 -16.42 11.88 -17.50
C SER A 260 -17.61 10.96 -17.20
N ILE A 261 -17.44 10.05 -16.25
CA ILE A 261 -18.54 9.19 -15.78
C ILE A 261 -19.61 10.03 -15.08
N ALA A 262 -19.22 11.08 -14.35
CA ALA A 262 -20.17 12.03 -13.76
C ALA A 262 -21.03 12.74 -14.83
N ASP A 263 -20.44 13.11 -15.97
CA ASP A 263 -21.18 13.72 -17.08
C ASP A 263 -22.12 12.71 -17.75
N VAL A 264 -21.70 11.43 -17.88
CA VAL A 264 -22.58 10.33 -18.34
C VAL A 264 -23.83 10.22 -17.46
N GLU A 265 -23.66 10.17 -16.13
CA GLU A 265 -24.79 10.07 -15.19
C GLU A 265 -25.69 11.31 -15.23
N THR A 266 -25.09 12.49 -15.33
CA THR A 266 -25.81 13.77 -15.40
C THR A 266 -26.67 13.84 -16.66
N VAL A 267 -26.11 13.50 -17.82
CA VAL A 267 -26.85 13.46 -19.09
C VAL A 267 -27.93 12.37 -19.02
N HIS A 268 -27.61 11.17 -18.55
CA HIS A 268 -28.59 10.09 -18.46
C HIS A 268 -29.81 10.47 -17.60
N ALA A 269 -29.58 10.95 -16.37
CA ALA A 269 -30.65 11.40 -15.49
C ALA A 269 -31.41 12.61 -16.07
N GLY A 270 -30.69 13.54 -16.68
CA GLY A 270 -31.25 14.72 -17.32
C GLY A 270 -32.17 14.39 -18.49
N LEU A 271 -31.78 13.46 -19.36
CA LEU A 271 -32.59 13.01 -20.49
C LEU A 271 -33.89 12.34 -20.03
N LEU A 272 -33.82 11.50 -19.00
CA LEU A 272 -35.02 10.87 -18.41
C LEU A 272 -35.96 11.92 -17.79
N GLN A 273 -35.41 12.90 -17.07
CA GLN A 273 -36.21 13.98 -16.49
C GLN A 273 -36.87 14.85 -17.57
N MET A 274 -36.15 15.21 -18.63
CA MET A 274 -36.70 15.96 -19.76
C MET A 274 -37.81 15.17 -20.44
N TYR A 275 -37.58 13.88 -20.69
CA TYR A 275 -38.57 12.97 -21.26
C TYR A 275 -39.86 12.94 -20.43
N GLU A 276 -39.78 12.75 -19.11
CA GLU A 276 -40.96 12.76 -18.21
C GLU A 276 -41.71 14.10 -18.26
N SER A 277 -40.98 15.21 -18.32
CA SER A 277 -41.58 16.55 -18.34
C SER A 277 -42.24 16.92 -19.66
N GLU A 278 -41.66 16.47 -20.78
CA GLU A 278 -42.09 16.82 -22.14
C GLU A 278 -42.93 15.73 -22.83
N GLN A 279 -43.13 14.57 -22.19
CA GLN A 279 -43.86 13.39 -22.69
C GLN A 279 -45.21 13.72 -23.34
N LYS A 280 -45.88 14.78 -22.86
CA LYS A 280 -47.19 15.23 -23.36
C LYS A 280 -47.15 15.84 -24.77
N SER A 281 -45.97 16.14 -25.31
CA SER A 281 -45.81 16.93 -26.55
C SER A 281 -45.22 16.17 -27.74
N ARG A 282 -44.53 15.04 -27.55
CA ARG A 282 -43.72 14.38 -28.61
C ARG A 282 -44.09 12.92 -28.99
N GLY A 283 -45.27 12.43 -28.57
CA GLY A 283 -45.83 11.15 -29.06
C GLY A 283 -45.21 9.88 -28.43
N SER A 284 -45.87 8.73 -28.61
CA SER A 284 -45.49 7.45 -27.97
C SER A 284 -44.33 6.71 -28.66
N GLU A 285 -43.84 7.20 -29.80
CA GLU A 285 -42.84 6.48 -30.62
C GLU A 285 -41.43 6.49 -30.01
N ILE A 286 -41.13 7.44 -29.12
CA ILE A 286 -39.83 7.56 -28.44
C ILE A 286 -39.77 6.82 -27.09
N GLU A 287 -40.91 6.33 -26.57
CA GLU A 287 -40.99 5.73 -25.24
C GLU A 287 -40.07 4.51 -25.07
N ASP A 288 -40.09 3.59 -26.04
CA ASP A 288 -39.23 2.40 -26.01
C ASP A 288 -37.74 2.76 -26.09
N THR A 289 -37.41 3.89 -26.73
CA THR A 289 -36.02 4.35 -26.87
C THR A 289 -35.48 4.86 -25.54
N PHE A 290 -36.22 5.74 -24.86
CA PHE A 290 -35.79 6.32 -23.58
C PHE A 290 -35.85 5.32 -22.42
N ASN A 291 -36.74 4.33 -22.50
CA ASN A 291 -36.77 3.22 -21.52
C ASN A 291 -35.57 2.26 -21.68
N ASN A 292 -34.91 2.24 -22.83
CA ASN A 292 -33.81 1.33 -23.15
C ASN A 292 -32.53 2.07 -23.55
N ILE A 293 -32.21 3.19 -22.89
CA ILE A 293 -30.94 3.88 -23.08
C ILE A 293 -29.78 2.97 -22.63
N ILE A 294 -28.78 2.86 -23.48
CA ILE A 294 -27.58 2.06 -23.21
C ILE A 294 -26.52 2.97 -22.63
N VAL A 295 -26.00 2.66 -21.44
CA VAL A 295 -25.01 3.49 -20.75
C VAL A 295 -23.69 2.73 -20.64
N TYR A 296 -22.63 3.29 -21.21
CA TYR A 296 -21.28 2.71 -21.26
C TYR A 296 -20.26 3.62 -20.56
N ARG A 297 -19.97 3.33 -19.30
CA ARG A 297 -19.14 4.14 -18.41
C ARG A 297 -17.68 3.72 -18.47
N ARG A 298 -17.42 2.41 -18.43
CA ARG A 298 -16.10 1.80 -18.24
C ARG A 298 -15.89 0.59 -19.15
N GLU A 299 -14.65 0.13 -19.25
CA GLU A 299 -14.26 -0.96 -20.16
C GLU A 299 -15.04 -2.26 -19.96
N PHE A 300 -15.52 -2.51 -18.73
CA PHE A 300 -16.25 -3.73 -18.36
C PHE A 300 -17.73 -3.73 -18.73
N ASP A 301 -18.31 -2.58 -19.05
CA ASP A 301 -19.71 -2.52 -19.46
C ASP A 301 -19.89 -3.24 -20.82
N GLU A 302 -21.03 -3.89 -21.05
CA GLU A 302 -21.22 -4.60 -22.32
C GLU A 302 -21.45 -3.60 -23.47
N PHE A 303 -20.50 -3.58 -24.41
CA PHE A 303 -20.58 -2.78 -25.64
C PHE A 303 -20.45 -3.69 -26.87
N ASP A 304 -21.43 -4.57 -27.06
CA ASP A 304 -21.49 -5.47 -28.22
C ASP A 304 -22.91 -5.54 -28.80
N PHE A 305 -23.00 -5.29 -30.11
CA PHE A 305 -24.23 -5.38 -30.89
C PHE A 305 -24.20 -6.54 -31.89
N SER A 306 -23.21 -7.44 -31.80
CA SER A 306 -23.06 -8.58 -32.70
C SER A 306 -24.25 -9.54 -32.62
N SER A 307 -24.79 -9.74 -31.42
CA SER A 307 -25.95 -10.61 -31.15
C SER A 307 -27.23 -10.14 -31.85
N THR A 308 -27.37 -8.83 -32.07
CA THR A 308 -28.50 -8.21 -32.78
C THR A 308 -28.24 -8.03 -34.28
N GLY A 309 -27.10 -8.51 -34.79
CA GLY A 309 -26.69 -8.32 -36.18
C GLY A 309 -26.22 -6.89 -36.49
N GLY A 310 -25.87 -6.11 -35.46
CA GLY A 310 -25.49 -4.71 -35.53
C GLY A 310 -26.39 -3.78 -34.71
N LEU A 311 -26.04 -2.51 -34.67
CA LEU A 311 -26.79 -1.44 -34.03
C LEU A 311 -28.09 -1.16 -34.79
N MET A 312 -29.22 -1.35 -34.11
CA MET A 312 -30.56 -1.11 -34.64
C MET A 312 -30.91 0.39 -34.66
N CYS A 313 -31.99 0.75 -35.38
CA CYS A 313 -32.57 2.10 -35.41
C CYS A 313 -33.06 2.56 -34.02
N SER A 314 -33.15 3.88 -33.83
CA SER A 314 -33.75 4.50 -32.64
C SER A 314 -33.14 4.00 -31.33
N ARG A 315 -31.81 3.80 -31.31
CA ARG A 315 -31.07 3.48 -30.09
C ARG A 315 -30.30 4.70 -29.61
N VAL A 316 -30.35 4.97 -28.31
CA VAL A 316 -29.59 6.02 -27.65
C VAL A 316 -28.53 5.37 -26.77
N ILE A 317 -27.28 5.74 -27.01
CA ILE A 317 -26.12 5.27 -26.28
C ILE A 317 -25.46 6.48 -25.63
N ILE A 318 -25.23 6.44 -24.33
CA ILE A 318 -24.48 7.46 -23.59
C ILE A 318 -23.19 6.82 -23.10
N SER A 319 -22.05 7.46 -23.35
CA SER A 319 -20.76 6.89 -22.99
C SER A 319 -19.71 7.91 -22.65
N THR A 320 -18.67 7.49 -21.93
CA THR A 320 -17.37 8.19 -21.90
C THR A 320 -16.67 8.09 -23.27
N ASN A 321 -15.44 8.58 -23.40
CA ASN A 321 -14.61 8.42 -24.61
C ASN A 321 -14.27 6.95 -24.99
N LEU A 322 -14.80 5.97 -24.25
CA LEU A 322 -14.56 4.54 -24.48
C LEU A 322 -15.44 3.92 -25.58
N ALA A 323 -16.66 4.42 -25.83
CA ALA A 323 -17.58 3.76 -26.77
C ALA A 323 -16.95 3.52 -28.15
N GLY A 324 -17.02 2.27 -28.61
CA GLY A 324 -16.49 1.83 -29.90
C GLY A 324 -14.97 1.89 -30.00
N ARG A 325 -14.23 2.02 -28.90
CA ARG A 325 -12.77 1.93 -28.88
C ARG A 325 -12.35 0.46 -28.92
N GLY A 326 -11.65 0.06 -29.98
CA GLY A 326 -11.26 -1.34 -30.21
C GLY A 326 -12.35 -2.22 -30.83
N THR A 327 -13.62 -1.77 -30.81
CA THR A 327 -14.78 -2.50 -31.37
C THR A 327 -15.47 -1.67 -32.46
N ASP A 328 -15.71 -2.26 -33.62
CA ASP A 328 -16.45 -1.62 -34.71
C ASP A 328 -17.95 -1.56 -34.39
N ILE A 329 -18.56 -0.38 -34.50
CA ILE A 329 -20.01 -0.22 -34.41
C ILE A 329 -20.62 -0.57 -35.77
N ILE A 330 -20.95 -1.85 -35.93
CA ILE A 330 -21.60 -2.35 -37.14
C ILE A 330 -23.05 -1.88 -37.13
N LEU A 331 -23.51 -1.23 -38.21
CA LEU A 331 -24.89 -0.75 -38.35
C LEU A 331 -25.77 -1.81 -39.05
N THR A 332 -27.05 -1.89 -38.68
CA THR A 332 -28.03 -2.64 -39.49
C THR A 332 -28.30 -1.93 -40.83
N LYS A 333 -28.90 -2.64 -41.79
CA LYS A 333 -29.22 -2.06 -43.10
C LYS A 333 -30.24 -0.94 -42.98
N GLU A 334 -31.22 -1.11 -42.10
CA GLU A 334 -32.29 -0.16 -41.84
C GLU A 334 -31.71 1.15 -41.28
N LEU A 335 -30.78 1.05 -40.33
CA LEU A 335 -30.11 2.22 -39.76
C LEU A 335 -29.23 2.91 -40.80
N ALA A 336 -28.51 2.16 -41.64
CA ALA A 336 -27.73 2.73 -42.72
C ALA A 336 -28.61 3.50 -43.73
N ILE A 337 -29.82 3.00 -44.03
CA ILE A 337 -30.79 3.70 -44.91
C ILE A 337 -31.35 4.95 -44.25
N ALA A 338 -31.60 4.92 -42.93
CA ALA A 338 -32.10 6.06 -42.16
C ALA A 338 -31.10 7.22 -42.01
N GLY A 339 -29.85 7.06 -42.46
CA GLY A 339 -28.79 8.08 -42.36
C GLY A 339 -27.67 7.70 -41.40
N GLY A 340 -27.69 6.49 -40.85
CA GLY A 340 -26.65 5.93 -40.01
C GLY A 340 -26.55 6.57 -38.62
N LEU A 341 -25.42 6.32 -37.96
CA LEU A 341 -25.15 6.78 -36.59
C LEU A 341 -24.95 8.30 -36.53
N HIS A 342 -25.66 8.97 -35.62
CA HIS A 342 -25.40 10.35 -35.24
C HIS A 342 -24.52 10.37 -33.96
N VAL A 343 -23.45 11.18 -33.94
CA VAL A 343 -22.56 11.31 -32.77
C VAL A 343 -22.67 12.70 -32.16
N ILE A 344 -23.11 12.79 -30.90
CA ILE A 344 -23.09 14.01 -30.11
C ILE A 344 -21.85 13.98 -29.22
N VAL A 345 -20.98 14.99 -29.34
CA VAL A 345 -19.87 15.19 -28.41
C VAL A 345 -20.29 16.26 -27.41
N SER A 346 -20.49 15.86 -26.15
CA SER A 346 -21.15 16.70 -25.14
C SER A 346 -20.22 17.73 -24.47
N PHE A 347 -19.00 17.87 -24.99
CA PHE A 347 -17.95 18.75 -24.47
C PHE A 347 -17.04 19.18 -25.61
N LEU A 348 -16.21 20.21 -25.39
CA LEU A 348 -15.14 20.56 -26.32
C LEU A 348 -13.92 19.65 -26.08
N PRO A 349 -13.52 18.79 -27.04
CA PRO A 349 -12.35 17.94 -26.87
C PRO A 349 -11.06 18.75 -26.73
N GLU A 350 -10.10 18.23 -25.96
CA GLU A 350 -8.82 18.92 -25.67
C GLU A 350 -7.93 19.14 -26.89
N ASN A 351 -8.07 18.30 -27.92
CA ASN A 351 -7.36 18.44 -29.20
C ASN A 351 -8.22 17.91 -30.35
N SER A 352 -7.84 18.27 -31.58
CA SER A 352 -8.55 17.83 -32.79
C SER A 352 -8.52 16.32 -32.98
N ARG A 353 -7.51 15.62 -32.45
CA ARG A 353 -7.39 14.16 -32.56
C ARG A 353 -8.51 13.42 -31.84
N ILE A 354 -8.90 13.87 -30.65
CA ILE A 354 -9.99 13.27 -29.87
C ILE A 354 -11.34 13.55 -30.57
N GLU A 355 -11.52 14.76 -31.11
CA GLU A 355 -12.69 15.12 -31.92
C GLU A 355 -12.83 14.22 -33.17
N ASP A 356 -11.75 14.07 -33.93
CA ASP A 356 -11.71 13.20 -35.11
C ASP A 356 -11.99 11.73 -34.77
N GLN A 357 -11.56 11.27 -33.58
CA GLN A 357 -11.84 9.92 -33.09
C GLN A 357 -13.31 9.73 -32.72
N ALA A 358 -13.91 10.72 -32.06
CA ALA A 358 -15.33 10.73 -31.74
C ALA A 358 -16.17 10.62 -33.01
N TYR A 359 -15.94 11.50 -34.00
CA TYR A 359 -16.64 11.44 -35.28
C TYR A 359 -16.27 10.21 -36.11
N GLY A 360 -15.06 9.69 -35.96
CA GLY A 360 -14.61 8.44 -36.58
C GLY A 360 -15.33 7.18 -36.08
N ARG A 361 -16.19 7.28 -35.06
CA ARG A 361 -17.12 6.21 -34.66
C ARG A 361 -18.29 6.06 -35.64
N SER A 362 -18.59 7.09 -36.44
CA SER A 362 -19.63 7.09 -37.47
C SER A 362 -19.04 7.14 -38.88
N ALA A 363 -19.91 6.95 -39.89
CA ALA A 363 -19.60 7.02 -41.32
C ALA A 363 -18.45 6.11 -41.79
N ARG A 364 -18.29 4.93 -41.15
CA ARG A 364 -17.26 3.96 -41.51
C ARG A 364 -17.57 3.28 -42.83
N CYS A 365 -16.52 2.93 -43.59
CA CYS A 365 -16.65 2.21 -44.86
C CYS A 365 -17.66 2.85 -45.85
N GLY A 366 -17.78 4.18 -45.85
CA GLY A 366 -18.70 4.93 -46.72
C GLY A 366 -20.18 4.83 -46.35
N GLN A 367 -20.49 4.42 -45.11
CA GLN A 367 -21.84 4.55 -44.56
C GLN A 367 -22.18 6.02 -44.31
N PRO A 368 -23.47 6.42 -44.39
CA PRO A 368 -23.88 7.74 -43.96
C PRO A 368 -23.71 7.88 -42.45
N GLY A 369 -23.49 9.12 -42.00
CA GLY A 369 -23.35 9.44 -40.60
C GLY A 369 -23.31 10.95 -40.39
N SER A 370 -23.54 11.38 -39.17
CA SER A 370 -23.40 12.79 -38.81
C SER A 370 -22.90 12.95 -37.38
N GLY A 371 -22.56 14.16 -37.00
CA GLY A 371 -22.30 14.48 -35.60
C GLY A 371 -22.32 15.96 -35.30
N GLN A 372 -22.37 16.29 -34.03
CA GLN A 372 -22.49 17.64 -33.51
C GLN A 372 -21.71 17.77 -32.19
N ILE A 373 -21.16 18.96 -31.92
CA ILE A 373 -20.66 19.30 -30.59
C ILE A 373 -21.75 20.10 -29.86
N ILE A 374 -22.09 19.68 -28.65
CA ILE A 374 -23.00 20.40 -27.75
C ILE A 374 -22.28 20.53 -26.42
N THR A 375 -21.67 21.69 -26.14
CA THR A 375 -20.80 21.86 -24.98
C THR A 375 -21.35 22.89 -24.00
N LEU A 376 -21.18 22.60 -22.72
CA LEU A 376 -21.33 23.59 -21.65
C LEU A 376 -20.13 24.54 -21.68
N VAL A 377 -20.37 25.84 -21.54
CA VAL A 377 -19.35 26.88 -21.44
C VAL A 377 -19.42 27.50 -20.05
N GLU A 378 -18.30 27.51 -19.33
CA GLU A 378 -18.23 28.06 -17.97
C GLU A 378 -17.90 29.56 -17.93
N ASP A 379 -17.44 30.13 -19.05
CA ASP A 379 -16.92 31.50 -19.13
C ASP A 379 -17.68 32.36 -20.15
N ASP A 380 -18.21 33.51 -19.71
CA ASP A 380 -19.02 34.46 -20.51
C ASP A 380 -18.21 35.13 -21.65
N SER A 381 -16.90 34.91 -21.71
CA SER A 381 -15.99 35.57 -22.65
C SER A 381 -16.00 34.97 -24.08
N ALA A 382 -16.48 33.74 -24.25
CA ALA A 382 -16.44 33.02 -25.51
C ALA A 382 -17.64 33.34 -26.41
N THR A 383 -17.40 34.01 -27.55
CA THR A 383 -18.49 34.47 -28.43
C THR A 383 -18.98 33.40 -29.42
N ASN A 384 -18.14 32.42 -29.76
CA ASN A 384 -18.54 31.23 -30.53
C ASN A 384 -17.53 30.07 -30.42
N ILE A 385 -17.98 28.87 -30.77
CA ILE A 385 -17.19 27.62 -30.77
C ILE A 385 -16.03 27.59 -31.76
N PHE A 386 -16.08 28.33 -32.87
CA PHE A 386 -14.98 28.39 -33.83
C PHE A 386 -13.74 29.02 -33.21
N GLN A 387 -13.94 30.11 -32.45
CA GLN A 387 -12.88 30.73 -31.66
C GLN A 387 -12.35 29.77 -30.58
N LEU A 388 -13.22 29.03 -29.91
CA LEU A 388 -12.80 28.02 -28.93
C LEU A 388 -11.94 26.91 -29.54
N LYS A 389 -12.34 26.37 -30.71
CA LYS A 389 -11.51 25.40 -31.45
C LYS A 389 -10.17 26.01 -31.86
N GLN A 390 -10.14 27.28 -32.28
CA GLN A 390 -8.90 27.97 -32.63
C GLN A 390 -7.98 28.18 -31.41
N PHE A 391 -8.53 28.56 -30.26
CA PHE A 391 -7.76 28.68 -29.01
C PHE A 391 -7.19 27.34 -28.57
N ARG A 392 -8.00 26.28 -28.65
CA ARG A 392 -7.57 24.90 -28.41
C ARG A 392 -6.41 24.51 -29.32
N ASP A 393 -6.56 24.68 -30.63
CA ASP A 393 -5.53 24.27 -31.61
C ASP A 393 -4.22 25.04 -31.41
N ASN A 394 -4.31 26.33 -31.08
CA ASN A 394 -3.13 27.13 -30.71
C ASN A 394 -2.49 26.64 -29.40
N ALA A 395 -3.30 26.37 -28.37
CA ALA A 395 -2.83 25.84 -27.10
C ALA A 395 -2.12 24.48 -27.28
N GLU A 396 -2.62 23.64 -28.19
CA GLU A 396 -2.02 22.35 -28.52
C GLU A 396 -0.62 22.50 -29.16
N VAL A 397 -0.44 23.46 -30.06
CA VAL A 397 0.89 23.79 -30.61
C VAL A 397 1.87 24.21 -29.51
N HIS A 398 1.40 25.01 -28.55
CA HIS A 398 2.22 25.37 -27.39
C HIS A 398 2.54 24.16 -26.50
N ARG A 399 1.55 23.29 -26.24
CA ARG A 399 1.70 22.05 -25.47
C ARG A 399 2.75 21.13 -26.09
N LEU A 400 2.73 20.93 -27.40
CA LEU A 400 3.72 20.09 -28.11
C LEU A 400 5.14 20.65 -28.00
N ARG A 401 5.30 21.97 -28.09
CA ARG A 401 6.61 22.61 -27.86
C ARG A 401 7.09 22.41 -26.42
N SER A 402 6.19 22.54 -25.44
CA SER A 402 6.50 22.27 -24.04
C SER A 402 6.87 20.82 -23.80
N LEU A 403 6.17 19.86 -24.42
CA LEU A 403 6.50 18.44 -24.35
C LEU A 403 7.87 18.11 -24.93
N LYS A 404 8.23 18.76 -26.05
CA LYS A 404 9.58 18.61 -26.61
C LYS A 404 10.64 19.13 -25.64
N GLN A 405 10.41 20.29 -25.02
CA GLN A 405 11.32 20.86 -24.01
C GLN A 405 11.44 19.94 -22.80
N PHE A 406 10.31 19.41 -22.30
CA PHE A 406 10.29 18.42 -21.24
C PHE A 406 11.11 17.17 -21.62
N TYR A 407 10.99 16.68 -22.86
CA TYR A 407 11.80 15.54 -23.31
C TYR A 407 13.31 15.85 -23.28
N ASP A 408 13.72 16.96 -23.91
CA ASP A 408 15.14 17.31 -24.11
C ASP A 408 15.88 17.65 -22.78
N TYR A 409 15.17 18.25 -21.82
CA TYR A 409 15.80 18.77 -20.58
C TYR A 409 15.41 18.03 -19.30
N HIS A 410 14.36 17.23 -19.31
CA HIS A 410 13.94 16.42 -18.16
C HIS A 410 14.19 14.93 -18.43
N ILE A 411 13.50 14.37 -19.43
CA ILE A 411 13.52 12.94 -19.73
C ILE A 411 14.91 12.45 -20.12
N GLU A 412 15.59 13.17 -21.02
CA GLU A 412 16.94 12.80 -21.45
C GLU A 412 17.95 12.82 -20.28
N VAL A 413 17.78 13.75 -19.33
CA VAL A 413 18.61 13.84 -18.13
C VAL A 413 18.39 12.62 -17.24
N GLU A 414 17.14 12.31 -16.90
CA GLU A 414 16.79 11.14 -16.11
C GLU A 414 17.28 9.83 -16.75
N GLU A 415 17.15 9.70 -18.07
CA GLU A 415 17.61 8.52 -18.81
C GLU A 415 19.13 8.39 -18.82
N THR A 416 19.85 9.51 -18.94
CA THR A 416 21.31 9.53 -18.83
C THR A 416 21.76 9.13 -17.42
N CYS A 417 21.11 9.68 -16.39
CA CYS A 417 21.33 9.33 -14.99
C CYS A 417 21.13 7.82 -14.75
N LEU A 418 20.02 7.27 -15.25
CA LEU A 418 19.72 5.84 -15.12
C LEU A 418 20.72 4.96 -15.86
N THR A 419 21.17 5.38 -17.04
CA THR A 419 22.17 4.62 -17.82
C THR A 419 23.49 4.51 -17.05
N LEU A 420 23.98 5.62 -16.48
CA LEU A 420 25.18 5.62 -15.64
C LEU A 420 25.02 4.71 -14.40
N PHE A 421 23.86 4.76 -13.75
CA PHE A 421 23.56 3.90 -12.61
C PHE A 421 23.52 2.42 -12.98
N LYS A 422 22.90 2.08 -14.12
CA LYS A 422 22.84 0.72 -14.66
C LYS A 422 24.23 0.17 -14.97
N ASP A 423 25.07 0.98 -15.60
CA ASP A 423 26.45 0.59 -15.94
C ASP A 423 27.28 0.29 -14.68
N HIS A 424 27.11 1.09 -13.62
CA HIS A 424 27.74 0.84 -12.32
C HIS A 424 27.27 -0.48 -11.69
N CYS A 425 25.98 -0.81 -11.80
CA CYS A 425 25.40 -2.03 -11.23
C CYS A 425 25.72 -3.31 -12.03
N SER A 426 26.11 -3.19 -13.30
CA SER A 426 26.21 -4.31 -14.26
C SER A 426 27.03 -5.51 -13.76
N GLY A 427 28.10 -5.26 -12.99
CA GLY A 427 28.96 -6.32 -12.44
C GLY A 427 28.34 -7.17 -11.32
N VAL A 428 27.23 -6.72 -10.72
CA VAL A 428 26.57 -7.38 -9.58
C VAL A 428 25.21 -7.97 -9.96
N LEU A 429 24.55 -7.44 -10.99
CA LEU A 429 23.18 -7.81 -11.38
C LEU A 429 22.95 -9.32 -11.57
N SER A 430 23.87 -10.04 -12.22
CA SER A 430 23.72 -11.49 -12.44
C SER A 430 23.61 -12.30 -11.14
N SER A 431 24.28 -11.86 -10.08
CA SER A 431 24.23 -12.49 -8.75
C SER A 431 22.97 -12.13 -7.97
N VAL A 432 22.34 -11.00 -8.29
CA VAL A 432 21.13 -10.52 -7.62
C VAL A 432 19.90 -11.27 -8.12
N TYR A 433 19.80 -11.52 -9.43
CA TYR A 433 18.62 -12.11 -10.08
C TYR A 433 18.43 -13.62 -9.86
N SER A 434 19.38 -14.34 -9.28
CA SER A 434 19.33 -15.80 -9.13
C SER A 434 18.63 -16.31 -7.86
N HIS A 435 17.84 -15.48 -7.16
CA HIS A 435 17.40 -15.75 -5.79
C HIS A 435 15.88 -15.78 -5.61
N SER A 436 15.41 -16.56 -4.63
CA SER A 436 14.01 -16.65 -4.21
C SER A 436 13.69 -15.57 -3.16
N GLU A 437 12.51 -14.95 -3.23
CA GLU A 437 12.02 -14.01 -2.20
C GLU A 437 11.85 -14.65 -0.81
N ASP A 438 11.77 -16.00 -0.74
CA ASP A 438 11.50 -16.73 0.50
C ASP A 438 12.75 -16.99 1.37
N SER A 439 13.96 -16.74 0.85
CA SER A 439 15.24 -16.96 1.55
C SER A 439 15.92 -15.67 2.02
N LEU A 440 16.86 -15.81 2.97
CA LEU A 440 17.71 -14.69 3.40
C LEU A 440 18.54 -14.18 2.20
N PRO A 441 18.58 -12.86 1.95
CA PRO A 441 19.41 -12.31 0.89
C PRO A 441 20.89 -12.56 1.18
N THR A 442 21.69 -12.63 0.11
CA THR A 442 23.16 -12.64 0.22
C THR A 442 23.69 -11.26 0.62
N LEU A 443 24.90 -11.22 1.19
CA LEU A 443 25.57 -9.95 1.54
C LEU A 443 25.66 -8.98 0.37
N LEU A 444 25.91 -9.48 -0.84
CA LEU A 444 26.01 -8.66 -2.04
C LEU A 444 24.66 -8.08 -2.46
N GLN A 445 23.57 -8.87 -2.34
CA GLN A 445 22.21 -8.38 -2.55
C GLN A 445 21.82 -7.33 -1.52
N THR A 446 22.19 -7.53 -0.25
CA THR A 446 21.94 -6.56 0.82
C THR A 446 22.56 -5.20 0.49
N VAL A 447 23.80 -5.17 0.00
CA VAL A 447 24.46 -3.92 -0.44
C VAL A 447 23.79 -3.34 -1.69
N TYR A 448 23.41 -4.17 -2.66
CA TYR A 448 22.73 -3.70 -3.87
C TYR A 448 21.36 -3.06 -3.58
N PHE A 449 20.55 -3.66 -2.70
CA PHE A 449 19.27 -3.08 -2.29
C PHE A 449 19.47 -1.78 -1.51
N ALA A 450 20.49 -1.70 -0.66
CA ALA A 450 20.85 -0.44 0.00
C ALA A 450 21.24 0.65 -1.01
N LEU A 451 22.01 0.29 -2.04
CA LEU A 451 22.36 1.22 -3.12
C LEU A 451 21.12 1.72 -3.88
N LEU A 452 20.14 0.84 -4.13
CA LEU A 452 18.88 1.22 -4.75
C LEU A 452 18.08 2.22 -3.90
N ASP A 453 18.05 2.02 -2.58
CA ASP A 453 17.39 2.96 -1.65
C ASP A 453 18.09 4.32 -1.64
N GLU A 454 19.43 4.34 -1.53
CA GLU A 454 20.22 5.57 -1.60
C GLU A 454 20.07 6.29 -2.94
N TRP A 455 20.00 5.53 -4.03
CA TRP A 455 19.77 6.05 -5.38
C TRP A 455 18.39 6.69 -5.52
N ALA A 456 17.35 6.03 -5.02
CA ALA A 456 15.99 6.59 -5.02
C ALA A 456 15.92 7.89 -4.21
N MET A 457 16.53 7.93 -3.03
CA MET A 457 16.63 9.14 -2.20
C MET A 457 17.48 10.24 -2.85
N TRP A 458 18.53 9.87 -3.58
CA TRP A 458 19.34 10.83 -4.33
C TRP A 458 18.56 11.44 -5.48
N LEU A 459 17.85 10.63 -6.27
CA LEU A 459 17.01 11.08 -7.38
C LEU A 459 15.94 12.05 -6.89
N ASP A 460 15.27 11.67 -5.82
CA ASP A 460 14.25 12.47 -5.16
C ASP A 460 14.76 13.88 -4.79
N ARG A 461 15.91 13.97 -4.10
CA ARG A 461 16.58 15.25 -3.79
C ARG A 461 17.00 16.06 -5.01
N LYS A 462 17.20 15.42 -6.17
CA LYS A 462 17.58 16.09 -7.42
C LYS A 462 16.39 16.50 -8.28
N THR A 463 15.18 16.07 -7.95
CA THR A 463 13.94 16.40 -8.69
C THR A 463 13.82 17.89 -8.96
N GLU A 464 14.06 18.75 -7.96
CA GLU A 464 13.94 20.21 -8.12
C GLU A 464 15.06 20.80 -9.00
N ALA A 465 16.25 20.21 -8.97
CA ALA A 465 17.33 20.61 -9.88
C ALA A 465 17.02 20.22 -11.33
N ILE A 466 16.40 19.06 -11.55
CA ILE A 466 15.95 18.59 -12.86
C ILE A 466 14.81 19.50 -13.38
N LYS A 467 13.81 19.81 -12.54
CA LYS A 467 12.74 20.78 -12.88
C LYS A 467 13.31 22.15 -13.24
N ARG A 468 14.32 22.62 -12.52
CA ARG A 468 15.00 23.90 -12.82
C ARG A 468 15.75 23.85 -14.15
N CYS A 469 16.44 22.74 -14.45
CA CYS A 469 17.13 22.52 -15.72
C CYS A 469 16.15 22.58 -16.90
N GLU A 470 14.98 21.96 -16.76
CA GLU A 470 13.88 22.05 -17.71
C GLU A 470 13.42 23.50 -17.92
N HIS A 471 13.13 24.21 -16.83
CA HIS A 471 12.66 25.60 -16.90
C HIS A 471 13.69 26.54 -17.56
N ASN A 472 14.97 26.40 -17.18
CA ASN A 472 16.06 27.25 -17.64
C ASN A 472 16.61 26.85 -19.01
N LYS A 473 16.29 25.65 -19.52
CA LYS A 473 16.80 25.11 -20.79
C LYS A 473 18.34 25.11 -20.84
N SER A 474 18.96 24.78 -19.71
CA SER A 474 20.40 24.95 -19.51
C SER A 474 21.16 23.64 -19.72
N SER A 475 21.93 23.57 -20.81
CA SER A 475 22.86 22.45 -21.01
C SER A 475 23.96 22.38 -19.93
N GLN A 476 24.28 23.51 -19.29
CA GLN A 476 25.24 23.56 -18.19
C GLN A 476 24.67 22.89 -16.93
N GLU A 477 23.43 23.18 -16.56
CA GLU A 477 22.77 22.54 -15.41
C GLU A 477 22.61 21.03 -15.65
N LYS A 478 22.25 20.63 -16.88
CA LYS A 478 22.25 19.23 -17.31
C LYS A 478 23.62 18.55 -17.06
N ALA A 479 24.71 19.19 -17.49
CA ALA A 479 26.06 18.64 -17.28
C ALA A 479 26.43 18.55 -15.78
N GLN A 480 26.02 19.52 -14.97
CA GLN A 480 26.23 19.52 -13.52
C GLN A 480 25.47 18.38 -12.83
N ILE A 481 24.21 18.15 -13.21
CA ILE A 481 23.41 17.03 -12.69
C ILE A 481 24.10 15.70 -13.03
N ILE A 482 24.52 15.52 -14.28
CA ILE A 482 25.22 14.31 -14.73
C ILE A 482 26.54 14.10 -13.95
N GLU A 483 27.33 15.14 -13.71
CA GLU A 483 28.55 14.99 -12.91
C GLU A 483 28.23 14.65 -11.45
N SER A 484 27.15 15.18 -10.89
CA SER A 484 26.71 14.83 -9.53
C SER A 484 26.27 13.36 -9.42
N VAL A 485 25.79 12.73 -10.49
CA VAL A 485 25.57 11.27 -10.55
C VAL A 485 26.92 10.55 -10.44
N ARG A 486 27.93 10.97 -11.21
CA ARG A 486 29.25 10.34 -11.16
C ARG A 486 29.88 10.46 -9.77
N GLU A 487 29.71 11.60 -9.12
CA GLU A 487 30.13 11.81 -7.74
C GLU A 487 29.39 10.87 -6.77
N PHE A 488 28.06 10.78 -6.90
CA PHE A 488 27.27 9.82 -6.12
C PHE A 488 27.79 8.39 -6.30
N LEU A 489 28.00 7.93 -7.52
CA LEU A 489 28.50 6.57 -7.81
C LEU A 489 29.91 6.33 -7.26
N ARG A 490 30.80 7.34 -7.30
CA ARG A 490 32.14 7.27 -6.66
C ARG A 490 32.05 7.09 -5.15
N ASN A 491 31.08 7.73 -4.51
CA ASN A 491 30.86 7.64 -3.06
C ASN A 491 30.14 6.34 -2.63
N HIS A 492 29.52 5.62 -3.57
CA HIS A 492 28.80 4.37 -3.31
C HIS A 492 29.39 3.20 -4.12
N PRO A 493 30.65 2.81 -3.85
CA PRO A 493 31.29 1.72 -4.58
C PRO A 493 30.61 0.38 -4.27
N LEU A 494 30.39 -0.42 -5.33
CA LEU A 494 29.89 -1.79 -5.19
C LEU A 494 31.05 -2.78 -4.95
N PRO A 495 30.83 -3.82 -4.13
CA PRO A 495 31.83 -4.87 -3.92
C PRO A 495 32.13 -5.62 -5.22
N LYS A 496 33.41 -5.90 -5.46
CA LYS A 496 33.80 -6.79 -6.58
C LYS A 496 33.35 -8.21 -6.27
N VAL A 497 32.76 -8.88 -7.26
CA VAL A 497 32.39 -10.30 -7.14
C VAL A 497 33.68 -11.13 -7.12
N VAL A 498 34.00 -11.71 -5.96
CA VAL A 498 35.18 -12.57 -5.75
C VAL A 498 34.70 -13.94 -5.26
N GLN A 499 35.34 -15.02 -5.73
CA GLN A 499 34.98 -16.39 -5.34
C GLN A 499 35.36 -16.73 -3.88
N ASP A 500 36.30 -15.99 -3.29
CA ASP A 500 36.79 -16.16 -1.92
C ASP A 500 35.84 -15.48 -0.90
N PRO A 501 35.18 -16.24 0.01
CA PRO A 501 34.20 -15.71 0.94
C PRO A 501 34.77 -14.75 1.98
N VAL A 502 36.05 -14.88 2.35
CA VAL A 502 36.69 -13.99 3.33
C VAL A 502 36.94 -12.62 2.71
N LYS A 503 37.52 -12.60 1.51
CA LYS A 503 37.74 -11.36 0.74
C LYS A 503 36.43 -10.68 0.34
N LEU A 504 35.38 -11.47 0.08
CA LEU A 504 34.05 -10.93 -0.17
C LEU A 504 33.51 -10.21 1.07
N LYS A 505 33.66 -10.78 2.27
CA LYS A 505 33.21 -10.15 3.53
C LYS A 505 33.97 -8.85 3.82
N GLU A 506 35.29 -8.81 3.58
CA GLU A 506 36.09 -7.59 3.70
C GLU A 506 35.65 -6.50 2.72
N ASN A 507 35.47 -6.86 1.44
CA ASN A 507 34.98 -5.93 0.42
C ASN A 507 33.58 -5.39 0.76
N VAL A 508 32.69 -6.26 1.23
CA VAL A 508 31.33 -5.88 1.64
C VAL A 508 31.35 -4.95 2.84
N SER A 509 32.21 -5.20 3.84
CA SER A 509 32.28 -4.37 5.05
C SER A 509 32.58 -2.90 4.73
N SER A 510 33.37 -2.63 3.69
CA SER A 510 33.63 -1.26 3.22
C SER A 510 32.38 -0.55 2.67
N ALA A 511 31.43 -1.30 2.09
CA ALA A 511 30.19 -0.74 1.56
C ALA A 511 29.20 -0.32 2.66
N PHE A 512 29.27 -0.92 3.85
CA PHE A 512 28.45 -0.53 5.01
C PHE A 512 28.82 0.84 5.61
N ALA A 513 29.85 1.52 5.10
CA ALA A 513 30.24 2.86 5.52
C ALA A 513 29.29 3.95 4.98
N TRP A 514 28.72 3.76 3.79
CA TRP A 514 27.83 4.74 3.15
C TRP A 514 26.33 4.42 3.32
N ILE A 515 25.98 3.21 3.79
CA ILE A 515 24.59 2.80 3.98
C ILE A 515 23.94 3.60 5.12
N THR A 516 22.85 4.31 4.83
CA THR A 516 22.11 5.09 5.84
C THR A 516 20.89 4.35 6.39
N CYS A 517 20.33 3.38 5.67
CA CYS A 517 19.14 2.66 6.11
C CYS A 517 19.48 1.47 7.05
N PRO A 518 18.61 1.14 8.02
CA PRO A 518 18.85 0.09 9.02
C PRO A 518 18.66 -1.36 8.52
N GLN A 519 17.81 -1.57 7.51
CA GLN A 519 17.42 -2.89 7.01
C GLN A 519 18.63 -3.74 6.54
N PRO A 520 19.63 -3.17 5.84
CA PRO A 520 20.85 -3.89 5.49
C PRO A 520 21.66 -4.37 6.69
N PHE A 521 21.73 -3.59 7.78
CA PHE A 521 22.43 -4.00 9.00
C PHE A 521 21.74 -5.18 9.67
N LEU A 522 20.40 -5.17 9.75
CA LEU A 522 19.61 -6.29 10.25
C LEU A 522 19.76 -7.55 9.38
N ALA A 523 19.74 -7.39 8.05
CA ALA A 523 19.98 -8.49 7.13
C ALA A 523 21.39 -9.09 7.29
N SER A 524 22.41 -8.24 7.42
CA SER A 524 23.79 -8.69 7.70
C SER A 524 23.89 -9.44 9.03
N ALA A 525 23.26 -8.94 10.08
CA ALA A 525 23.23 -9.61 11.38
C ALA A 525 22.57 -11.00 11.28
N LEU A 526 21.46 -11.13 10.55
CA LEU A 526 20.80 -12.41 10.31
C LEU A 526 21.67 -13.40 9.53
N ILE A 527 22.41 -12.93 8.51
CA ILE A 527 23.37 -13.76 7.78
C ILE A 527 24.48 -14.26 8.73
N ASP A 528 25.02 -13.37 9.56
CA ASP A 528 26.03 -13.74 10.56
C ASP A 528 25.50 -14.74 11.59
N ILE A 529 24.24 -14.60 12.04
CA ILE A 529 23.58 -15.58 12.93
C ILE A 529 23.49 -16.94 12.23
N SER A 530 23.03 -16.96 10.98
CA SER A 530 22.86 -18.22 10.22
C SER A 530 24.18 -18.95 9.94
N THR A 531 25.30 -18.22 9.90
CA THR A 531 26.64 -18.75 9.65
C THR A 531 27.45 -18.98 10.94
N GLY A 532 26.86 -18.73 12.12
CA GLY A 532 27.50 -18.95 13.42
C GLY A 532 28.45 -17.85 13.91
N HIS A 533 28.51 -16.70 13.22
CA HIS A 533 29.36 -15.55 13.57
C HIS A 533 28.67 -14.62 14.60
N HIS A 534 28.35 -15.14 15.77
CA HIS A 534 27.53 -14.44 16.77
C HIS A 534 28.13 -13.12 17.28
N SER A 535 29.45 -12.99 17.39
CA SER A 535 30.09 -11.74 17.86
C SER A 535 29.90 -10.58 16.88
N SER A 536 30.09 -10.84 15.59
CA SER A 536 29.87 -9.89 14.49
C SER A 536 28.40 -9.43 14.43
N ALA A 537 27.47 -10.38 14.60
CA ALA A 537 26.05 -10.09 14.66
C ALA A 537 25.70 -9.17 15.84
N LEU A 538 26.22 -9.44 17.05
CA LEU A 538 25.98 -8.59 18.22
C LEU A 538 26.48 -7.16 18.03
N THR A 539 27.70 -6.97 17.50
CA THR A 539 28.24 -5.64 17.20
C THR A 539 27.37 -4.88 16.22
N THR A 540 26.86 -5.57 15.20
CA THR A 540 25.96 -4.97 14.20
C THR A 540 24.62 -4.57 14.84
N LEU A 541 24.05 -5.41 15.70
CA LEU A 541 22.78 -5.13 16.39
C LEU A 541 22.92 -4.01 17.43
N ASP A 542 24.07 -3.90 18.11
CA ASP A 542 24.36 -2.79 19.03
C ASP A 542 24.46 -1.46 18.29
N LYS A 543 25.04 -1.46 17.08
CA LYS A 543 25.01 -0.30 16.18
C LYS A 543 23.58 0.07 15.81
N VAL A 544 22.72 -0.90 15.47
CA VAL A 544 21.30 -0.63 15.16
C VAL A 544 20.59 -0.01 16.36
N LEU A 545 20.79 -0.52 17.57
CA LEU A 545 20.17 0.05 18.78
C LEU A 545 20.60 1.50 19.06
N LYS A 546 21.86 1.83 18.75
CA LYS A 546 22.42 3.17 18.96
C LYS A 546 21.97 4.17 17.89
N ASP A 547 22.11 3.77 16.62
CA ASP A 547 21.96 4.67 15.49
C ASP A 547 20.50 4.71 14.97
N PHE A 548 19.72 3.63 15.20
CA PHE A 548 18.35 3.44 14.69
C PHE A 548 17.40 2.89 15.77
N PRO A 549 17.10 3.68 16.83
CA PRO A 549 16.27 3.23 17.95
C PRO A 549 14.86 2.77 17.55
N GLU A 550 14.34 3.22 16.40
CA GLU A 550 13.06 2.79 15.86
C GLU A 550 13.02 1.29 15.47
N PHE A 551 14.18 0.65 15.22
CA PHE A 551 14.32 -0.80 14.97
C PHE A 551 14.77 -1.57 16.21
N ALA A 552 14.65 -0.97 17.40
CA ALA A 552 15.08 -1.62 18.64
C ALA A 552 14.33 -2.92 18.92
N ALA A 553 13.07 -3.06 18.50
CA ALA A 553 12.28 -4.28 18.69
C ALA A 553 12.96 -5.48 18.00
N GLU A 554 13.30 -5.32 16.72
CA GLU A 554 14.03 -6.30 15.91
C GLU A 554 15.40 -6.60 16.51
N ALA A 555 16.15 -5.55 16.89
CA ALA A 555 17.50 -5.70 17.38
C ALA A 555 17.55 -6.44 18.72
N TYR A 556 16.68 -6.09 19.67
CA TYR A 556 16.55 -6.78 20.95
C TYR A 556 16.08 -8.24 20.76
N TYR A 557 15.14 -8.48 19.85
CA TYR A 557 14.69 -9.82 19.52
C TYR A 557 15.86 -10.71 19.09
N TYR A 558 16.62 -10.29 18.08
CA TYR A 558 17.74 -11.07 17.57
C TYR A 558 18.89 -11.21 18.59
N LYS A 559 19.18 -10.17 19.39
CA LYS A 559 20.15 -10.27 20.50
C LYS A 559 19.74 -11.33 21.53
N GLY A 560 18.45 -11.37 21.90
CA GLY A 560 17.89 -12.39 22.79
C GLY A 560 18.08 -13.81 22.24
N ILE A 561 17.80 -14.00 20.95
CA ILE A 561 18.01 -15.29 20.27
C ILE A 561 19.49 -15.71 20.26
N ILE A 562 20.42 -14.81 19.92
CA ILE A 562 21.87 -15.10 19.90
C ILE A 562 22.33 -15.57 21.29
N LYS A 563 21.96 -14.83 22.34
CA LYS A 563 22.36 -15.17 23.72
C LYS A 563 21.77 -16.52 24.14
N GLN A 564 20.52 -16.80 23.79
CA GLN A 564 19.89 -18.10 24.05
C GLN A 564 20.60 -19.25 23.31
N GLN A 565 20.98 -19.06 22.04
CA GLN A 565 21.74 -20.05 21.28
C GLN A 565 23.12 -20.32 21.89
N ARG A 566 23.81 -19.28 22.37
CA ARG A 566 25.11 -19.39 23.04
C ARG A 566 25.04 -20.17 24.35
N ILE A 567 24.04 -19.92 25.19
CA ILE A 567 23.78 -20.69 26.43
C ILE A 567 23.63 -22.19 26.11
N ARG A 568 22.88 -22.51 25.06
CA ARG A 568 22.71 -23.91 24.62
C ARG A 568 24.01 -24.52 24.07
N GLN A 569 24.80 -23.76 23.32
CA GLN A 569 26.08 -24.24 22.81
C GLN A 569 27.04 -24.57 23.95
N MET A 570 27.17 -23.69 24.95
CA MET A 570 27.99 -23.94 26.14
C MET A 570 27.53 -25.19 26.90
N LYS A 571 26.22 -25.35 27.09
CA LYS A 571 25.64 -26.55 27.71
C LYS A 571 25.93 -27.83 26.92
N LYS A 572 25.87 -27.78 25.58
CA LYS A 572 26.19 -28.92 24.72
C LYS A 572 27.68 -29.27 24.75
N GLU A 573 28.56 -28.27 24.70
CA GLU A 573 30.01 -28.45 24.80
C GLU A 573 30.43 -29.01 26.16
N PHE A 574 29.75 -28.60 27.23
CA PHE A 574 29.93 -29.14 28.58
C PHE A 574 29.49 -30.61 28.66
N MET A 575 28.27 -30.93 28.22
CA MET A 575 27.76 -32.32 28.19
C MET A 575 28.63 -33.26 27.36
N ASN A 576 29.36 -32.74 26.36
CA ASN A 576 30.30 -33.52 25.56
C ASN A 576 31.70 -33.65 26.20
N LYS A 577 32.08 -32.79 27.14
CA LYS A 577 33.39 -32.80 27.81
C LYS A 577 33.37 -33.52 29.16
N VAL A 578 32.22 -33.62 29.80
CA VAL A 578 32.05 -34.27 31.10
C VAL A 578 31.75 -35.76 30.91
N ALA A 579 32.79 -36.58 31.04
CA ALA A 579 32.67 -38.01 31.33
C ALA A 579 32.81 -38.32 32.83
N ASP A 580 33.26 -37.36 33.64
CA ASP A 580 33.42 -37.47 35.09
C ASP A 580 32.87 -36.22 35.79
N VAL A 581 32.03 -36.43 36.81
CA VAL A 581 30.99 -35.49 37.29
C VAL A 581 31.47 -34.48 38.33
N ASP A 582 32.70 -34.55 38.85
CA ASP A 582 32.98 -33.96 40.16
C ASP A 582 33.77 -32.63 40.22
N ASP A 583 34.08 -31.97 39.09
CA ASP A 583 34.95 -30.76 39.12
C ASP A 583 34.43 -29.54 38.32
N ALA A 584 33.13 -29.26 38.35
CA ALA A 584 32.62 -27.97 37.87
C ALA A 584 31.43 -27.44 38.66
N PRO A 585 31.63 -26.52 39.63
CA PRO A 585 30.47 -25.77 40.12
C PRO A 585 30.78 -24.39 40.72
N GLU A 586 31.10 -23.36 39.91
CA GLU A 586 30.82 -21.96 40.34
C GLU A 586 30.95 -20.95 39.19
N ASN A 587 32.04 -20.97 38.43
CA ASN A 587 32.27 -19.98 37.36
C ASN A 587 31.39 -20.17 36.12
N LEU A 588 31.00 -21.40 35.77
CA LEU A 588 30.11 -21.67 34.65
C LEU A 588 28.65 -21.28 34.98
N ILE A 589 28.19 -21.62 36.20
CA ILE A 589 26.86 -21.31 36.72
C ILE A 589 26.66 -19.79 36.83
N ARG A 590 27.69 -19.05 37.26
CA ARG A 590 27.62 -17.58 37.39
C ARG A 590 27.55 -16.88 36.03
N ASN A 591 28.33 -17.32 35.04
CA ASN A 591 28.30 -16.76 33.68
C ASN A 591 27.00 -17.11 32.93
N ASP A 592 26.41 -18.28 33.19
CA ASP A 592 25.10 -18.68 32.64
C ASP A 592 23.96 -17.80 33.18
N MET A 593 24.02 -17.41 34.47
CA MET A 593 23.01 -16.56 35.11
C MET A 593 22.95 -15.16 34.51
N ASP A 594 24.10 -14.52 34.34
CA ASP A 594 24.18 -13.17 33.78
C ASP A 594 23.76 -13.15 32.30
N MET A 595 24.21 -14.12 31.50
CA MET A 595 23.80 -14.23 30.09
C MET A 595 22.32 -14.56 29.91
N LEU A 596 21.73 -15.36 30.80
CA LEU A 596 20.30 -15.69 30.78
C LEU A 596 19.43 -14.50 31.20
N ALA A 597 19.87 -13.74 32.21
CA ALA A 597 19.23 -12.49 32.62
C ALA A 597 19.26 -11.47 31.47
N GLU A 598 20.39 -11.30 30.79
CA GLU A 598 20.52 -10.44 29.63
C GLU A 598 19.66 -10.89 28.44
N ALA A 599 19.60 -12.20 28.16
CA ALA A 599 18.74 -12.75 27.10
C ALA A 599 17.26 -12.50 27.38
N THR A 600 16.83 -12.74 28.62
CA THR A 600 15.46 -12.49 29.09
C THR A 600 15.10 -11.02 28.99
N SER A 601 15.99 -10.13 29.45
CA SER A 601 15.80 -8.68 29.34
C SER A 601 15.64 -8.21 27.89
N CYS A 602 16.49 -8.71 26.97
CA CYS A 602 16.36 -8.39 25.54
C CYS A 602 15.00 -8.83 24.98
N LEU A 603 14.56 -10.05 25.29
CA LEU A 603 13.28 -10.57 24.79
C LEU A 603 12.07 -9.82 25.35
N LEU A 604 12.10 -9.45 26.64
CA LEU A 604 11.05 -8.63 27.27
C LEU A 604 10.96 -7.24 26.63
N ASN A 605 12.10 -6.59 26.38
CA ASN A 605 12.14 -5.30 25.69
C ASN A 605 11.58 -5.38 24.27
N ALA A 606 11.96 -6.41 23.50
CA ALA A 606 11.43 -6.64 22.16
C ALA A 606 9.90 -6.82 22.17
N ARG A 607 9.40 -7.64 23.11
CA ARG A 607 7.97 -7.89 23.27
C ARG A 607 7.18 -6.62 23.59
N GLY A 608 7.67 -5.80 24.51
CA GLY A 608 7.07 -4.52 24.86
C GLY A 608 6.92 -3.60 23.64
N LEU A 609 8.00 -3.46 22.87
CA LEU A 609 8.01 -2.63 21.66
C LEU A 609 7.08 -3.17 20.56
N PHE A 610 7.00 -4.50 20.36
CA PHE A 610 6.04 -5.08 19.41
C PHE A 610 4.59 -4.87 19.85
N THR A 611 4.31 -4.95 21.16
CA THR A 611 2.97 -4.69 21.74
C THR A 611 2.55 -3.26 21.48
N ALA A 612 3.45 -2.30 21.72
CA ALA A 612 3.19 -0.89 21.47
C ALA A 612 2.90 -0.61 19.98
N ARG A 613 3.65 -1.22 19.06
CA ARG A 613 3.39 -1.12 17.61
C ARG A 613 2.02 -1.70 17.22
N ALA A 614 1.60 -2.82 17.82
CA ALA A 614 0.29 -3.41 17.57
C ALA A 614 -0.85 -2.49 18.04
N GLN A 615 -0.71 -1.88 19.21
CA GLN A 615 -1.68 -0.92 19.74
C GLN A 615 -1.78 0.35 18.88
N GLN A 616 -0.66 0.87 18.39
CA GLN A 616 -0.66 2.03 17.48
C GLN A 616 -1.46 1.74 16.19
N LYS A 617 -1.29 0.56 15.59
CA LYS A 617 -2.04 0.13 14.41
C LYS A 617 -3.54 0.06 14.67
N ASN A 618 -3.95 -0.46 15.84
CA ASN A 618 -5.35 -0.48 16.28
C ASN A 618 -5.94 0.94 16.43
N MET A 619 -5.18 1.89 16.99
CA MET A 619 -5.64 3.27 17.10
C MET A 619 -5.87 3.92 15.73
N MET A 620 -5.01 3.63 14.75
CA MET A 620 -5.10 4.19 13.39
C MET A 620 -6.38 3.75 12.66
N SER A 621 -6.80 2.49 12.86
CA SER A 621 -8.07 1.96 12.35
C SER A 621 -9.29 2.77 12.80
N ASN A 622 -9.31 3.19 14.06
CA ASN A 622 -10.39 4.00 14.65
C ASN A 622 -10.47 5.44 14.11
N VAL A 623 -9.40 5.97 13.51
CA VAL A 623 -9.41 7.32 12.93
C VAL A 623 -10.14 7.33 11.60
N ILE A 624 -9.91 6.31 10.76
CA ILE A 624 -10.49 6.26 9.40
C ILE A 624 -11.99 5.96 9.43
N SER A 625 -12.46 5.18 10.41
CA SER A 625 -13.90 4.97 10.60
C SER A 625 -14.67 6.29 10.82
N LYS A 626 -14.02 7.34 11.33
CA LYS A 626 -14.62 8.68 11.46
C LYS A 626 -14.66 9.45 10.13
N LEU A 627 -13.65 9.30 9.29
CA LEU A 627 -13.62 9.94 7.95
C LEU A 627 -14.76 9.40 7.06
N GLN A 628 -15.09 8.12 7.21
CA GLN A 628 -16.15 7.44 6.46
C GLN A 628 -17.59 7.79 6.89
N GLN A 629 -17.76 8.72 7.84
CA GLN A 629 -19.10 9.22 8.20
C GLN A 629 -19.68 10.17 7.14
N ASN A 630 -18.87 10.64 6.19
CA ASN A 630 -19.34 11.48 5.08
C ASN A 630 -20.10 10.64 4.03
N PRO A 631 -21.36 10.99 3.69
CA PRO A 631 -22.16 10.23 2.72
C PRO A 631 -21.63 10.26 1.28
N SER A 632 -20.79 11.24 0.92
CA SER A 632 -20.17 11.36 -0.42
C SER A 632 -18.99 10.41 -0.65
N ILE A 633 -18.59 9.64 0.37
CA ILE A 633 -17.42 8.78 0.34
C ILE A 633 -17.85 7.32 0.19
N VAL A 634 -17.30 6.64 -0.82
CA VAL A 634 -17.41 5.17 -0.94
C VAL A 634 -16.81 4.52 0.32
N LYS A 635 -17.61 3.73 1.03
CA LYS A 635 -17.21 3.10 2.30
C LYS A 635 -16.50 1.78 2.03
N SER A 636 -15.23 1.69 2.43
CA SER A 636 -14.43 0.46 2.35
C SER A 636 -13.87 0.04 3.71
N ARG A 637 -13.80 -1.26 3.98
CA ARG A 637 -13.07 -1.79 5.14
C ARG A 637 -11.62 -2.16 4.82
N GLY A 638 -11.12 -1.86 3.62
CA GLY A 638 -9.80 -2.26 3.15
C GLY A 638 -8.67 -1.85 4.10
N PHE A 639 -8.64 -0.58 4.53
CA PHE A 639 -7.63 -0.12 5.49
C PHE A 639 -7.75 -0.80 6.85
N VAL A 640 -8.97 -0.97 7.35
CA VAL A 640 -9.23 -1.59 8.66
C VAL A 640 -8.74 -3.04 8.66
N MET A 641 -9.11 -3.80 7.63
CA MET A 641 -8.64 -5.17 7.42
C MET A 641 -7.11 -5.23 7.31
N GLN A 642 -6.51 -4.27 6.62
CA GLN A 642 -5.06 -4.16 6.52
C GLN A 642 -4.40 -3.95 7.89
N GLN A 643 -4.97 -3.16 8.79
CA GLN A 643 -4.43 -3.02 10.14
C GLN A 643 -4.62 -4.29 10.97
N GLU A 644 -5.78 -4.95 10.87
CA GLU A 644 -6.06 -6.23 11.55
C GLU A 644 -5.05 -7.31 11.14
N GLU A 645 -4.76 -7.45 9.83
CA GLU A 645 -3.74 -8.36 9.31
C GLU A 645 -2.35 -8.08 9.90
N ALA A 646 -1.96 -6.81 9.97
CA ALA A 646 -0.67 -6.42 10.51
C ALA A 646 -0.54 -6.69 12.02
N VAL A 647 -1.64 -6.47 12.76
CA VAL A 647 -1.73 -6.78 14.18
C VAL A 647 -1.61 -8.29 14.40
N ALA A 648 -2.29 -9.12 13.60
CA ALA A 648 -2.19 -10.57 13.70
C ALA A 648 -0.74 -11.08 13.50
N VAL A 649 0.02 -10.46 12.58
CA VAL A 649 1.45 -10.80 12.40
C VAL A 649 2.27 -10.43 13.64
N LEU A 650 2.04 -9.23 14.22
CA LEU A 650 2.72 -8.80 15.45
C LEU A 650 2.36 -9.67 16.66
N GLU A 651 1.09 -10.04 16.81
CA GLU A 651 0.63 -10.95 17.86
C GLU A 651 1.27 -12.33 17.74
N THR A 652 1.47 -12.82 16.52
CA THR A 652 2.22 -14.05 16.29
C THR A 652 3.66 -13.90 16.77
N LEU A 653 4.34 -12.79 16.46
CA LEU A 653 5.70 -12.53 16.94
C LEU A 653 5.78 -12.46 18.47
N ILE A 654 4.82 -11.77 19.11
CA ILE A 654 4.69 -11.66 20.57
C ILE A 654 4.50 -13.05 21.19
N GLY A 655 3.61 -13.86 20.62
CA GLY A 655 3.37 -15.23 21.08
C GLY A 655 4.61 -16.11 21.00
N ASN A 656 5.45 -15.96 19.97
CA ASN A 656 6.72 -16.69 19.90
C ASN A 656 7.72 -16.23 20.98
N ILE A 657 7.73 -14.93 21.33
CA ILE A 657 8.55 -14.46 22.45
C ILE A 657 8.05 -15.06 23.77
N ASP A 658 6.73 -15.07 23.99
CA ASP A 658 6.11 -15.70 25.17
C ASP A 658 6.41 -17.20 25.25
N ASP A 659 6.40 -17.90 24.11
CA ASP A 659 6.83 -19.30 24.02
C ASP A 659 8.32 -19.44 24.37
N ILE A 660 9.19 -18.53 23.93
CA ILE A 660 10.63 -18.57 24.26
C ILE A 660 10.89 -18.29 25.74
N LEU A 661 10.14 -17.36 26.32
CA LEU A 661 10.17 -17.00 27.75
C LEU A 661 9.44 -18.00 28.65
N GLY A 662 8.63 -18.85 28.05
CA GLY A 662 7.83 -19.88 28.68
C GLY A 662 6.71 -19.44 29.60
N HIS A 663 6.33 -18.17 29.52
CA HIS A 663 5.19 -17.59 30.17
C HIS A 663 4.76 -16.34 29.38
N THR A 664 3.49 -15.95 29.51
CA THR A 664 3.02 -14.67 29.00
C THR A 664 3.57 -13.55 29.86
N ALA A 665 4.44 -12.71 29.31
CA ALA A 665 4.97 -11.57 30.05
C ALA A 665 3.87 -10.52 30.28
N LYS A 666 3.85 -9.94 31.47
CA LYS A 666 2.89 -8.88 31.81
C LYS A 666 3.40 -7.52 31.34
N PRO A 667 2.48 -6.55 31.11
CA PRO A 667 2.76 -5.11 31.07
C PRO A 667 3.86 -4.63 32.03
N GLU A 668 3.78 -5.07 33.28
CA GLU A 668 4.64 -4.67 34.39
C GLU A 668 6.07 -5.24 34.29
N ASP A 669 6.28 -6.31 33.52
CA ASP A 669 7.58 -6.99 33.37
C ASP A 669 8.48 -6.32 32.32
N VAL A 670 7.98 -5.30 31.62
CA VAL A 670 8.68 -4.61 30.52
C VAL A 670 9.29 -3.30 31.03
N ALA A 671 10.56 -3.34 31.47
CA ALA A 671 11.31 -2.14 31.84
C ALA A 671 11.92 -1.46 30.59
N LEU A 672 11.18 -0.57 29.93
CA LEU A 672 11.72 0.22 28.82
C LEU A 672 12.57 1.40 29.35
N ALA A 673 13.80 1.12 29.76
CA ALA A 673 14.72 2.15 30.28
C ALA A 673 15.25 3.15 29.22
N ALA A 674 14.96 2.91 27.93
CA ALA A 674 15.34 3.77 26.82
C ALA A 674 14.30 3.66 25.70
N GLU A 675 13.15 4.30 25.88
CA GLU A 675 12.21 4.49 24.78
C GLU A 675 12.75 5.56 23.83
N PRO A 676 12.52 5.46 22.51
CA PRO A 676 12.45 6.64 21.67
C PRO A 676 11.24 7.49 22.10
N PRO A 677 11.30 8.84 22.03
CA PRO A 677 10.19 9.76 22.40
C PRO A 677 8.82 9.34 21.85
N SER A 678 8.84 8.65 20.71
CA SER A 678 7.70 8.08 19.99
C SER A 678 6.82 7.07 20.71
N MET A 679 7.33 6.44 21.77
CA MET A 679 6.69 5.31 22.45
C MET A 679 6.35 5.62 23.92
N HIS A 680 6.67 6.82 24.41
CA HIS A 680 6.74 7.17 25.83
C HIS A 680 5.46 7.06 26.68
N GLN A 681 4.29 6.75 26.11
CA GLN A 681 3.02 6.87 26.84
C GLN A 681 2.03 5.74 26.60
N VAL A 682 2.50 4.59 26.10
CA VAL A 682 1.66 3.40 26.01
C VAL A 682 1.45 2.74 27.39
N TYR A 683 2.31 3.05 28.36
CA TYR A 683 2.18 2.65 29.76
C TYR A 683 1.98 3.86 30.67
N ALA A 684 0.74 4.29 30.84
CA ALA A 684 0.34 4.93 32.09
C ALA A 684 -0.32 3.84 32.95
N PRO A 685 0.40 3.17 33.87
CA PRO A 685 -0.29 2.48 34.95
C PRO A 685 -1.05 3.54 35.76
N ASP A 686 -2.23 3.19 36.27
CA ASP A 686 -2.90 4.00 37.29
C ASP A 686 -1.88 4.36 38.37
N GLU A 687 -1.57 5.65 38.54
CA GLU A 687 -0.64 6.14 39.54
C GLU A 687 -1.19 5.83 40.94
N HIS A 688 -0.92 4.65 41.47
CA HIS A 688 -0.96 4.36 42.90
C HIS A 688 0.37 3.73 43.32
N TYR A 689 1.17 4.56 43.99
CA TYR A 689 2.27 4.22 44.92
C TYR A 689 3.16 3.05 44.54
N PHE A 690 4.36 3.26 44.00
CA PHE A 690 5.58 2.56 44.45
C PHE A 690 6.84 3.38 44.08
N SER A 691 7.82 3.38 44.99
CA SER A 691 9.05 4.18 44.93
C SER A 691 10.08 3.62 43.94
N LYS A 692 10.92 4.52 43.43
CA LYS A 692 11.98 4.31 42.43
C LYS A 692 13.14 3.36 42.83
N ASP A 693 13.10 2.75 44.01
CA ASP A 693 14.25 2.04 44.62
C ASP A 693 14.12 0.50 44.68
N ASP A 694 13.06 -0.12 44.14
CA ASP A 694 12.83 -1.59 44.25
C ASP A 694 13.21 -2.42 43.01
N TYR A 695 14.08 -1.93 42.12
CA TYR A 695 14.58 -2.70 40.97
C TYR A 695 15.89 -3.44 41.30
N TYR A 696 15.83 -4.40 42.23
CA TYR A 696 16.81 -5.48 42.30
C TYR A 696 16.22 -6.71 41.60
N ILE A 697 16.72 -7.02 40.40
CA ILE A 697 16.46 -8.29 39.71
C ILE A 697 17.25 -9.38 40.45
N ASP A 698 16.64 -9.97 41.48
CA ASP A 698 17.25 -11.00 42.33
C ASP A 698 17.00 -12.41 41.75
N ARG A 699 17.81 -13.38 42.22
CA ARG A 699 17.84 -14.84 42.00
C ARG A 699 16.49 -15.57 41.91
N MET A 700 15.37 -14.91 42.24
CA MET A 700 14.01 -15.41 42.07
C MET A 700 13.62 -15.71 40.62
N ILE A 701 14.08 -14.93 39.63
CA ILE A 701 13.72 -15.19 38.21
C ILE A 701 14.25 -16.55 37.76
N TYR A 702 15.46 -16.93 38.16
CA TYR A 702 16.00 -18.26 37.87
C TYR A 702 15.24 -19.35 38.63
N HIS A 703 14.93 -19.18 39.92
CA HIS A 703 14.11 -20.16 40.64
C HIS A 703 12.70 -20.29 40.04
N HIS A 704 12.17 -19.22 39.42
CA HIS A 704 10.88 -19.24 38.72
C HIS A 704 10.99 -19.87 37.33
N LEU A 705 12.02 -19.57 36.53
CA LEU A 705 12.28 -20.16 35.22
C LEU A 705 12.69 -21.63 35.33
N GLU A 706 13.49 -21.99 36.34
CA GLU A 706 13.92 -23.36 36.63
C GLU A 706 12.80 -24.21 37.24
N LYS A 707 11.93 -23.65 38.11
CA LYS A 707 10.75 -24.38 38.64
C LYS A 707 9.53 -24.40 37.74
N LYS A 708 9.22 -23.30 37.02
CA LYS A 708 7.99 -23.20 36.19
C LYS A 708 8.22 -23.43 34.71
N ALA A 709 9.44 -23.23 34.20
CA ALA A 709 9.73 -23.39 32.79
C ALA A 709 11.10 -24.04 32.46
N PRO A 710 11.45 -25.20 33.07
CA PRO A 710 12.71 -25.90 32.81
C PRO A 710 12.91 -26.27 31.33
N TRP A 711 11.82 -26.29 30.56
CA TRP A 711 11.78 -26.57 29.13
C TRP A 711 12.41 -25.48 28.24
N ILE A 712 12.56 -24.24 28.72
CA ILE A 712 13.22 -23.13 28.01
C ILE A 712 14.70 -23.47 27.73
N LEU A 713 15.32 -24.24 28.63
CA LEU A 713 16.69 -24.72 28.53
C LEU A 713 16.83 -26.05 27.75
N VAL A 714 15.71 -26.65 27.32
CA VAL A 714 15.66 -28.03 26.79
C VAL A 714 15.24 -28.09 25.32
N ASN A 715 14.35 -27.21 24.85
CA ASN A 715 13.87 -27.25 23.46
C ASN A 715 14.78 -26.46 22.50
N LYS A 716 15.02 -27.03 21.32
CA LYS A 716 15.75 -26.35 20.24
C LYS A 716 14.80 -25.35 19.57
N SER A 717 15.11 -24.06 19.68
CA SER A 717 14.54 -23.04 18.80
C SER A 717 15.43 -22.86 17.57
N HIS A 718 14.82 -22.86 16.40
CA HIS A 718 15.48 -22.64 15.11
C HIS A 718 14.86 -21.41 14.45
N LEU A 719 15.70 -20.58 13.81
CA LEU A 719 15.21 -19.49 12.99
C LEU A 719 14.67 -20.07 11.69
N VAL A 720 13.43 -19.73 11.37
CA VAL A 720 12.72 -20.14 10.16
C VAL A 720 12.32 -18.88 9.39
N SER A 721 12.26 -18.97 8.06
CA SER A 721 11.75 -17.86 7.25
C SER A 721 10.32 -17.55 7.66
N ILE A 722 10.02 -16.26 7.88
CA ILE A 722 8.71 -15.84 8.38
C ILE A 722 7.60 -16.10 7.34
N VAL A 723 7.93 -15.99 6.04
CA VAL A 723 6.96 -16.11 4.94
C VAL A 723 6.36 -17.52 4.85
N PRO A 724 7.16 -18.61 4.73
CA PRO A 724 6.61 -19.96 4.74
C PRO A 724 5.88 -20.30 6.03
N TYR A 725 6.40 -19.85 7.18
CA TYR A 725 5.82 -20.17 8.49
C TYR A 725 4.41 -19.58 8.67
N LEU A 726 4.23 -18.30 8.33
CA LEU A 726 2.92 -17.64 8.42
C LEU A 726 1.93 -18.27 7.43
N ARG A 727 2.39 -18.64 6.23
CA ARG A 727 1.57 -19.35 5.22
C ARG A 727 1.08 -20.70 5.76
N GLU A 728 1.94 -21.48 6.43
CA GLU A 728 1.56 -22.74 7.08
C GLU A 728 0.50 -22.53 8.18
N LYS A 729 0.53 -21.38 8.86
CA LYS A 729 -0.46 -21.00 9.88
C LYS A 729 -1.77 -20.44 9.31
N GLY A 730 -1.95 -20.46 7.99
CA GLY A 730 -3.14 -19.92 7.33
C GLY A 730 -3.19 -18.39 7.27
N ILE A 731 -2.09 -17.71 7.57
CA ILE A 731 -1.97 -16.25 7.43
C ILE A 731 -1.51 -15.97 6.00
N LEU A 732 -2.39 -15.37 5.21
CA LEU A 732 -2.15 -15.13 3.78
C LEU A 732 -0.98 -14.13 3.57
N PRO A 733 -0.03 -14.43 2.67
CA PRO A 733 1.06 -13.52 2.31
C PRO A 733 0.55 -12.30 1.52
N GLY A 734 0.09 -11.28 2.25
CA GLY A 734 -0.33 -9.99 1.69
C GLY A 734 0.75 -8.90 1.78
N GLN A 735 0.35 -7.64 1.51
CA GLN A 735 1.24 -6.48 1.68
C GLN A 735 1.75 -6.30 3.11
N GLU A 736 0.99 -6.72 4.13
CA GLU A 736 1.39 -6.57 5.54
C GLU A 736 2.52 -7.50 5.93
N MET A 737 2.55 -8.72 5.40
CA MET A 737 3.69 -9.61 5.56
C MET A 737 4.97 -8.96 5.02
N ARG A 738 4.90 -8.32 3.83
CA ARG A 738 6.04 -7.58 3.26
C ARG A 738 6.47 -6.42 4.15
N LYS A 739 5.54 -5.68 4.76
CA LYS A 739 5.89 -4.57 5.68
C LYS A 739 6.61 -5.06 6.93
N VAL A 740 6.23 -6.19 7.49
CA VAL A 740 6.93 -6.80 8.64
C VAL A 740 8.34 -7.25 8.25
N ILE A 741 8.51 -7.82 7.05
CA ILE A 741 9.81 -8.24 6.50
C ILE A 741 10.71 -7.04 6.20
N VAL A 742 10.18 -6.00 5.57
CA VAL A 742 10.87 -4.73 5.31
C VAL A 742 11.17 -4.00 6.62
N GLY A 743 10.32 -4.17 7.63
CA GLY A 743 10.54 -3.73 9.01
C GLY A 743 11.66 -4.48 9.75
N GLY A 744 12.31 -5.45 9.10
CA GLY A 744 13.48 -6.15 9.63
C GLY A 744 13.21 -7.55 10.19
N MET A 745 11.95 -7.96 10.31
CA MET A 745 11.56 -9.27 10.84
C MET A 745 11.51 -10.35 9.75
N ARG A 746 12.67 -10.69 9.17
CA ARG A 746 12.76 -11.70 8.08
C ARG A 746 12.67 -13.14 8.57
N GLN A 747 13.16 -13.40 9.79
CA GLN A 747 13.16 -14.73 10.40
C GLN A 747 12.53 -14.70 11.78
N LEU A 748 11.85 -15.80 12.12
CA LEU A 748 11.18 -16.03 13.38
C LEU A 748 11.77 -17.28 14.05
N ALA A 749 12.04 -17.21 15.34
CA ALA A 749 12.48 -18.35 16.14
C ALA A 749 11.28 -19.22 16.53
N VAL A 750 11.29 -20.48 16.10
CA VAL A 750 10.23 -21.45 16.38
C VAL A 750 10.78 -22.55 17.29
N ILE A 751 10.04 -22.90 18.34
CA ILE A 751 10.40 -23.99 19.26
C ILE A 751 9.96 -25.32 18.67
N THR A 752 10.92 -26.17 18.30
CA THR A 752 10.60 -27.56 17.98
C THR A 752 10.35 -28.32 19.28
N LYS A 753 9.12 -28.80 19.49
CA LYS A 753 8.86 -29.78 20.56
C LYS A 753 9.55 -31.09 20.15
N PRO A 754 10.35 -31.73 21.03
CA PRO A 754 10.75 -33.11 20.80
C PRO A 754 9.46 -33.93 20.77
N ASN A 755 9.13 -34.58 19.65
CA ASN A 755 7.96 -35.44 19.58
C ASN A 755 8.27 -36.70 20.41
N PRO A 756 7.72 -36.85 21.63
CA PRO A 756 8.11 -37.93 22.54
C PRO A 756 7.69 -39.29 21.97
N TRP A 757 6.70 -39.32 21.08
CA TRP A 757 6.22 -40.52 20.40
C TRP A 757 7.25 -41.12 19.45
N ILE A 758 8.12 -40.32 18.82
CA ILE A 758 9.14 -40.84 17.89
C ILE A 758 10.22 -41.62 18.66
N TRP A 759 10.62 -41.12 19.84
CA TRP A 759 11.56 -41.82 20.72
C TRP A 759 10.94 -43.07 21.35
N ALA A 760 9.68 -42.99 21.80
CA ALA A 760 8.95 -44.14 22.34
C ALA A 760 8.72 -45.22 21.26
N LEU A 761 8.42 -44.85 20.02
CA LEU A 761 8.30 -45.79 18.89
C LEU A 761 9.65 -46.44 18.54
N GLY A 762 10.73 -45.67 18.50
CA GLY A 762 12.07 -46.20 18.23
C GLY A 762 12.49 -47.25 19.26
N LEU A 763 12.20 -46.99 20.54
CA LEU A 763 12.44 -47.94 21.63
C LEU A 763 11.59 -49.21 21.47
N PHE A 764 10.32 -49.05 21.09
CA PHE A 764 9.39 -50.17 20.91
C PHE A 764 9.77 -51.07 19.71
N ILE A 765 10.24 -50.49 18.61
CA ILE A 765 10.71 -51.25 17.42
C ILE A 765 11.95 -52.09 17.76
N ILE A 766 12.78 -51.63 18.69
CA ILE A 766 13.99 -52.37 19.12
C ILE A 766 13.63 -53.45 20.15
N ILE A 767 12.72 -53.17 21.08
CA ILE A 767 12.38 -54.08 22.19
C ILE A 767 11.39 -55.16 21.76
N ALA A 768 10.45 -54.86 20.87
CA ALA A 768 9.41 -55.81 20.45
C ALA A 768 9.94 -57.10 19.79
N PRO A 769 10.93 -57.08 18.89
CA PRO A 769 11.52 -58.30 18.33
C PRO A 769 12.20 -59.16 19.40
N ILE A 770 12.86 -58.53 20.37
CA ILE A 770 13.57 -59.20 21.46
C ILE A 770 12.57 -59.87 22.42
N ALA A 771 11.47 -59.17 22.74
CA ALA A 771 10.40 -59.71 23.58
C ALA A 771 9.63 -60.86 22.90
N ILE A 772 9.43 -60.81 21.58
CA ILE A 772 8.81 -61.90 20.80
C ILE A 772 9.74 -63.11 20.73
N LEU A 773 11.05 -62.90 20.55
CA LEU A 773 12.03 -63.98 20.53
C LEU A 773 12.07 -64.71 21.89
N LEU A 774 12.07 -63.95 22.99
CA LEU A 774 12.04 -64.50 24.35
C LEU A 774 10.69 -65.15 24.69
N GLY A 775 9.57 -64.55 24.26
CA GLY A 775 8.22 -65.09 24.46
C GLY A 775 7.97 -66.39 23.68
N ALA A 776 8.52 -66.52 22.47
CA ALA A 776 8.45 -67.74 21.66
C ALA A 776 9.21 -68.91 22.31
N ILE A 777 10.29 -68.62 23.04
CA ILE A 777 11.13 -69.62 23.70
C ILE A 777 10.50 -70.09 25.02
N PHE A 778 9.81 -69.21 25.77
CA PHE A 778 9.40 -69.50 27.15
C PHE A 778 7.89 -69.59 27.42
N LEU A 779 7.00 -69.03 26.58
CA LEU A 779 5.60 -68.78 26.98
C LEU A 779 4.52 -69.36 26.05
N GLY A 780 4.90 -70.09 24.99
CA GLY A 780 3.95 -70.84 24.15
C GLY A 780 3.06 -69.98 23.23
N PRO A 781 2.17 -70.63 22.44
CA PRO A 781 1.52 -70.03 21.26
C PRO A 781 0.67 -68.79 21.55
N VAL A 782 0.07 -68.72 22.74
CA VAL A 782 -0.85 -67.65 23.14
C VAL A 782 -0.11 -66.32 23.36
N ALA A 783 1.10 -66.36 23.92
CA ALA A 783 1.94 -65.17 24.10
C ALA A 783 2.42 -64.60 22.76
N LEU A 784 2.68 -65.48 21.77
CA LEU A 784 3.07 -65.08 20.42
C LEU A 784 1.95 -64.33 19.69
N THR A 785 0.70 -64.78 19.83
CA THR A 785 -0.47 -64.09 19.28
C THR A 785 -0.69 -62.72 19.90
N ILE A 786 -0.51 -62.58 21.21
CA ILE A 786 -0.63 -61.27 21.89
C ILE A 786 0.47 -60.31 21.41
N GLY A 787 1.70 -60.81 21.24
CA GLY A 787 2.81 -60.03 20.67
C GLY A 787 2.56 -59.56 19.24
N LEU A 788 2.01 -60.43 18.38
CA LEU A 788 1.66 -60.08 16.99
C LEU A 788 0.51 -59.07 16.90
N VAL A 789 -0.50 -59.17 17.77
CA VAL A 789 -1.61 -58.19 17.84
C VAL A 789 -1.10 -56.81 18.29
N ALA A 790 -0.18 -56.77 19.26
CA ALA A 790 0.45 -55.51 19.67
C ALA A 790 1.28 -54.89 18.53
N LEU A 791 2.00 -55.71 17.77
CA LEU A 791 2.81 -55.25 16.64
C LEU A 791 1.95 -54.75 15.47
N ALA A 792 0.81 -55.40 15.22
CA ALA A 792 -0.19 -54.94 14.28
C ALA A 792 -0.77 -53.58 14.69
N ALA A 793 -1.15 -53.40 15.96
CA ALA A 793 -1.66 -52.12 16.47
C ALA A 793 -0.63 -50.97 16.35
N VAL A 794 0.66 -51.26 16.58
CA VAL A 794 1.75 -50.30 16.36
C VAL A 794 1.91 -49.99 14.86
N GLY A 795 1.80 -50.99 13.99
CA GLY A 795 1.79 -50.82 12.54
C GLY A 795 0.64 -49.93 12.06
N THR A 796 -0.57 -50.11 12.60
CA THR A 796 -1.72 -49.24 12.29
C THR A 796 -1.49 -47.81 12.77
N THR A 797 -0.87 -47.64 13.94
CA THR A 797 -0.54 -46.31 14.49
C THR A 797 0.52 -45.60 13.65
N LEU A 798 1.53 -46.34 13.16
CA LEU A 798 2.52 -45.86 12.20
C LEU A 798 1.89 -45.45 10.87
N PHE A 799 0.96 -46.24 10.35
CA PHE A 799 0.23 -45.95 9.13
C PHE A 799 -0.63 -44.69 9.28
N VAL A 800 -1.32 -44.53 10.41
CA VAL A 800 -2.13 -43.32 10.72
C VAL A 800 -1.23 -42.09 10.86
N LEU A 801 -0.08 -42.19 11.54
CA LEU A 801 0.87 -41.07 11.66
C LEU A 801 1.51 -40.70 10.31
N ALA A 802 1.83 -41.69 9.47
CA ALA A 802 2.32 -41.46 8.11
C ALA A 802 1.24 -40.84 7.21
N ALA A 803 -0.01 -41.25 7.34
CA ALA A 803 -1.15 -40.65 6.64
C ALA A 803 -1.42 -39.21 7.11
N MET A 804 -1.28 -38.93 8.42
CA MET A 804 -1.37 -37.57 8.96
C MET A 804 -0.21 -36.67 8.52
N GLY A 805 1.00 -37.22 8.36
CA GLY A 805 2.15 -36.50 7.79
C GLY A 805 2.07 -36.32 6.27
N ALA A 806 1.40 -37.23 5.54
CA ALA A 806 1.16 -37.09 4.11
C ALA A 806 0.07 -36.04 3.79
N ASN A 807 -0.94 -35.89 4.67
CA ASN A 807 -1.91 -34.80 4.60
C ASN A 807 -1.31 -33.41 4.92
N GLN A 808 -0.06 -33.32 5.41
CA GLN A 808 0.70 -32.05 5.50
C GLN A 808 1.46 -31.70 4.20
N LYS A 809 1.40 -32.53 3.15
CA LYS A 809 2.00 -32.25 1.83
C LYS A 809 1.00 -32.18 0.67
N VAL A 810 -0.29 -32.35 0.93
CA VAL A 810 -1.35 -32.10 -0.06
C VAL A 810 -2.42 -31.24 0.63
N GLY A 811 -2.36 -29.95 0.35
CA GLY A 811 -3.23 -28.90 0.85
C GLY A 811 -2.72 -27.56 0.37
#